data_AF-A0A5B8NJ13-F1
#
_entry.id   AF-A0A5B8NJ13-F1
#
_cell.length_a   1.000
_cell.length_b   1.000
_cell.length_c   1.000
_cell.angle_alpha   90.00
_cell.angle_beta   90.00
_cell.angle_gamma   90.00
#
_symmetry.space_group_name_H-M   'P 1'
#
loop_
_entity.id
_entity.type
_entity.pdbx_description
1 polymer ?
#
loop_
_entity_poly.entity_id
_entity_poly.type
_entity_poly.pdbx_seq_one_letter_code
_entity_poly.pdbx_strand_id
1 'polypeptide(L)'
;MDFISLWLAYQLSVVSPSSDLATDSSKEEVQFVFNVSSTQDNQADSTGKTIKFNLSPEGESIEEGVVDAARSLQLAFESDGSGSFWSGFFNTLKQGVLRVIEAVQQLIINVQESVQPSSSSEETTVKEIIPKESYALRYLGIEDINRLTGLSATEINDFAPMEKKPVVSPDVKSLHLASVEKLEKEPEKDIFDPQVGTKFHEDGSVTLRVLVGNDFERLHVIGDFNNWGDTDNLAAYTLQPTEQNPHVHAVTLPPNDYHKKQYRLVDQDGEQRVDLGATLLSTPAFNERFYEDQKSHELNSVFWNPTPIPEEERAPTLDLRGKQLTIAETDVLSLAMKWQCQNPDSDFYGDTGEEHIPRLYNFVRECGLPEAMAKLGYNTVEFMPLDTHVDFWEPGAEYLPDWRYSYQTISFYGKHPDFGSPDELRQMVNAFHKSDVAVLLDVVYSHYSPRGNNPPREFAPAGFSQYVSQDGGELYGAAWTEWGTRRFNYTPEIRKNLIDAGLVNLIDYGFDGLRIDNVNGIDAQPYGREFLKELTAAVDKYRPQSVVIGEGYFGDPYLNRSRDNGGAGLLTTYSDRFYLWFTENLLKYVDEIDTRKLDYMLSEDWPLAMLYYPGNHDEFANPGNPFQARGRYLADAIDGGEHNQKIRSWSALTLFASSYYLDMFQLWTMQEGNLNSNAPINWSKLTEEEVAQMVQFQGDMKRFFRAQPAFAPYNMHRNMLHWVDHENKVVTFERIDFETGQRVYAVTNLGDHEIENYKIPVFPEDAKFEVALDSDRAIYGGEENNPKFIKAADHEVEFSLDAYGVVGLVQADGYQPEPTGDIPAEEPIERPRFENDFFYNTKYRP
;
A
#
# COMPACT_ATOMS: atom_id res chain seq x y z
N MET A 1 -42.51 5.39 16.32
CA MET A 1 -42.63 5.74 17.76
C MET A 1 -42.23 4.57 18.65
N ASP A 2 -42.87 3.40 18.58
CA ASP A 2 -42.46 2.20 19.36
C ASP A 2 -41.01 1.77 19.10
N PHE A 3 -40.55 1.91 17.85
CA PHE A 3 -39.16 1.69 17.45
C PHE A 3 -38.15 2.62 18.17
N ILE A 4 -38.50 3.90 18.36
CA ILE A 4 -37.61 4.89 19.00
C ILE A 4 -37.48 4.59 20.50
N SER A 5 -38.58 4.19 21.15
CA SER A 5 -38.61 3.80 22.56
C SER A 5 -37.80 2.53 22.86
N LEU A 6 -37.92 1.49 22.01
CA LEU A 6 -37.13 0.26 22.15
C LEU A 6 -35.64 0.48 21.87
N TRP A 7 -35.32 1.32 20.88
CA TRP A 7 -33.94 1.63 20.52
C TRP A 7 -33.24 2.49 21.58
N LEU A 8 -33.93 3.48 22.16
CA LEU A 8 -33.41 4.26 23.30
C LEU A 8 -33.19 3.41 24.56
N ALA A 9 -34.11 2.48 24.85
CA ALA A 9 -33.97 1.55 25.97
C ALA A 9 -32.73 0.62 25.83
N TYR A 10 -32.42 0.21 24.60
CA TYR A 10 -31.25 -0.63 24.30
C TYR A 10 -29.92 0.14 24.42
N GLN A 11 -29.86 1.39 23.94
CA GLN A 11 -28.63 2.20 23.97
C GLN A 11 -28.26 2.71 25.38
N LEU A 12 -29.23 2.89 26.28
CA LEU A 12 -29.00 3.47 27.61
C LEU A 12 -28.48 2.47 28.66
N SER A 13 -28.40 1.16 28.37
CA SER A 13 -27.96 0.10 29.32
C SER A 13 -28.60 0.20 30.72
N VAL A 14 -29.84 0.72 30.82
CA VAL A 14 -30.57 0.80 32.09
C VAL A 14 -31.23 -0.54 32.35
N VAL A 15 -30.85 -1.18 33.44
CA VAL A 15 -31.45 -2.42 33.91
C VAL A 15 -32.91 -2.13 34.31
N SER A 16 -33.83 -2.44 33.40
CA SER A 16 -35.29 -2.34 33.51
C SER A 16 -35.90 -0.92 33.48
N PRO A 17 -36.32 -0.41 32.30
CA PRO A 17 -37.31 0.65 32.26
C PRO A 17 -38.71 0.06 32.48
N SER A 18 -39.40 0.44 33.56
CA SER A 18 -40.87 0.43 33.56
C SER A 18 -41.34 1.70 32.84
N SER A 19 -41.64 1.62 31.55
CA SER A 19 -42.27 2.72 30.83
C SER A 19 -43.78 2.67 31.04
N ASP A 20 -44.33 3.54 31.88
CA ASP A 20 -45.77 3.79 31.88
C ASP A 20 -46.09 4.82 30.79
N LEU A 21 -46.60 4.34 29.65
CA LEU A 21 -47.20 5.17 28.61
C LEU A 21 -48.61 5.56 29.05
N ALA A 22 -48.77 6.78 29.55
CA ALA A 22 -50.09 7.36 29.79
C ALA A 22 -50.51 8.19 28.57
N THR A 23 -51.32 7.61 27.68
CA THR A 23 -52.02 8.38 26.65
C THR A 23 -53.33 8.90 27.24
N ASP A 24 -53.40 10.18 27.60
CA ASP A 24 -54.68 10.84 27.82
C ASP A 24 -55.31 11.11 26.46
N SER A 25 -56.32 10.32 26.08
CA SER A 25 -56.99 10.41 24.79
C SER A 25 -57.77 11.71 24.56
N SER A 26 -57.72 12.66 25.50
CA SER A 26 -58.38 13.96 25.41
C SER A 26 -57.45 15.14 25.10
N LYS A 27 -56.13 14.92 24.97
CA LYS A 27 -55.17 15.94 24.48
C LYS A 27 -54.11 15.29 23.59
N GLU A 28 -53.85 15.87 22.42
CA GLU A 28 -52.83 15.44 21.44
C GLU A 28 -51.39 15.76 21.91
N GLU A 29 -51.06 15.51 23.19
CA GLU A 29 -49.69 15.61 23.71
C GLU A 29 -49.21 14.24 24.19
N VAL A 30 -48.08 13.78 23.67
CA VAL A 30 -47.44 12.54 24.15
C VAL A 30 -46.37 12.90 25.16
N GLN A 31 -46.54 12.45 26.40
CA GLN A 31 -45.62 12.70 27.50
C GLN A 31 -44.72 11.49 27.76
N PHE A 32 -43.41 11.69 27.69
CA PHE A 32 -42.40 10.69 28.05
C PHE A 32 -41.85 10.98 29.44
N VAL A 33 -41.84 9.98 30.31
CA VAL A 33 -41.38 10.08 31.69
C VAL A 33 -40.23 9.09 31.90
N PHE A 34 -39.04 9.59 32.20
CA PHE A 34 -37.85 8.78 32.48
C PHE A 34 -37.45 8.91 33.94
N ASN A 35 -37.32 7.77 34.63
CA ASN A 35 -36.77 7.71 35.99
C ASN A 35 -35.34 7.19 35.91
N VAL A 36 -34.37 7.99 36.33
CA VAL A 36 -32.95 7.63 36.28
C VAL A 36 -32.43 7.40 37.70
N SER A 37 -31.80 6.24 37.95
CA SER A 37 -31.08 5.92 39.18
C SER A 37 -29.63 5.49 38.85
N SER A 38 -28.67 5.91 39.68
CA SER A 38 -27.25 5.53 39.53
C SER A 38 -26.89 4.38 40.46
N THR A 39 -26.16 3.38 39.97
CA THR A 39 -25.66 2.22 40.74
C THR A 39 -24.14 2.24 40.92
N GLN A 40 -23.54 3.42 41.08
CA GLN A 40 -22.14 3.56 41.51
C GLN A 40 -22.10 4.20 42.89
N ASP A 41 -22.46 3.43 43.90
CA ASP A 41 -21.77 3.38 45.19
C ASP A 41 -22.49 2.39 46.11
N ASN A 42 -21.72 1.58 46.82
CA ASN A 42 -22.21 0.56 47.77
C ASN A 42 -22.76 1.18 49.07
N GLN A 43 -23.47 2.30 48.99
CA GLN A 43 -24.26 2.84 50.09
C GLN A 43 -25.68 3.18 49.61
N ALA A 44 -26.65 2.67 50.36
CA ALA A 44 -28.07 2.84 50.12
C ALA A 44 -28.47 4.31 50.30
N ASP A 45 -28.50 5.07 49.20
CA ASP A 45 -29.41 6.20 49.02
C ASP A 45 -29.53 6.54 47.52
N SER A 46 -30.42 5.82 46.82
CA SER A 46 -30.76 6.12 45.43
C SER A 46 -31.79 7.27 45.40
N THR A 47 -31.33 8.51 45.18
CA THR A 47 -32.24 9.60 44.80
C THR A 47 -32.52 9.50 43.31
N GLY A 48 -33.61 8.81 42.93
CA GLY A 48 -34.08 8.78 41.56
C GLY A 48 -34.64 10.13 41.12
N LYS A 49 -34.19 10.66 39.97
CA LYS A 49 -34.80 11.85 39.34
C LYS A 49 -35.75 11.43 38.22
N THR A 50 -36.94 12.03 38.21
CA THR A 50 -37.94 11.88 37.15
C THR A 50 -37.82 13.05 36.17
N ILE A 51 -37.60 12.77 34.89
CA ILE A 51 -37.56 13.78 33.82
C ILE A 51 -38.75 13.55 32.89
N LYS A 52 -39.53 14.61 32.61
CA LYS A 52 -40.73 14.56 31.77
C LYS A 52 -40.58 15.47 30.55
N PHE A 53 -40.97 15.00 29.37
CA PHE A 53 -41.03 15.82 28.15
C PHE A 53 -42.32 15.55 27.36
N ASN A 54 -42.87 16.59 26.74
CA ASN A 54 -44.07 16.51 25.91
C ASN A 54 -43.69 16.77 24.44
N LEU A 55 -44.20 15.96 23.52
CA LEU A 55 -44.21 16.28 22.09
C LEU A 55 -45.61 16.77 21.72
N SER A 56 -45.71 18.02 21.26
CA SER A 56 -46.93 18.58 20.67
C SER A 56 -46.76 18.67 19.15
N PRO A 57 -47.77 18.28 18.34
CA PRO A 57 -47.68 18.30 16.88
C PRO A 57 -48.05 19.66 16.25
N GLU A 58 -48.38 20.70 17.03
CA GLU A 58 -48.75 22.00 16.47
C GLU A 58 -47.56 22.95 16.34
N GLY A 59 -47.04 23.09 15.12
CA GLY A 59 -46.48 24.35 14.62
C GLY A 59 -44.98 24.42 14.33
N GLU A 60 -44.17 23.46 14.76
CA GLU A 60 -42.74 23.39 14.45
C GLU A 60 -42.41 22.01 13.88
N SER A 61 -41.43 21.96 12.98
CA SER A 61 -41.06 20.71 12.31
C SER A 61 -40.68 19.64 13.34
N ILE A 62 -40.97 18.35 13.05
CA ILE A 62 -40.58 17.23 13.94
C ILE A 62 -39.07 17.28 14.23
N GLU A 63 -38.26 17.80 13.30
CA GLU A 63 -36.84 18.09 13.47
C GLU A 63 -36.57 19.11 14.59
N GLU A 64 -37.24 20.27 14.59
CA GLU A 64 -37.06 21.31 15.61
C GLU A 64 -37.46 20.83 17.00
N GLY A 65 -38.58 20.11 17.13
CA GLY A 65 -39.03 19.57 18.42
C GLY A 65 -38.08 18.54 19.03
N VAL A 66 -37.42 17.73 18.20
CA VAL A 66 -36.42 16.74 18.65
C VAL A 66 -35.07 17.39 18.96
N VAL A 67 -34.68 18.41 18.18
CA VAL A 67 -33.47 19.19 18.44
C VAL A 67 -33.59 19.99 19.73
N ASP A 68 -34.73 20.61 20.01
CA ASP A 68 -34.97 21.36 21.25
C ASP A 68 -35.10 20.46 22.48
N ALA A 69 -35.63 19.23 22.32
CA ALA A 69 -35.60 18.21 23.37
C ALA A 69 -34.16 17.77 23.70
N ALA A 70 -33.33 17.52 22.68
CA ALA A 70 -31.91 17.19 22.87
C ALA A 70 -31.12 18.34 23.51
N ARG A 71 -31.43 19.59 23.14
CA ARG A 71 -30.80 20.80 23.68
C ARG A 71 -31.21 21.05 25.14
N SER A 72 -32.47 20.81 25.48
CA SER A 72 -32.98 20.93 26.85
C SER A 72 -32.40 19.86 27.78
N LEU A 73 -32.20 18.64 27.28
CA LEU A 73 -31.47 17.57 27.97
C LEU A 73 -30.00 17.95 28.19
N GLN A 74 -29.33 18.48 27.17
CA GLN A 74 -27.94 18.92 27.27
C GLN A 74 -27.76 20.03 28.34
N LEU A 75 -28.62 21.06 28.32
CA LEU A 75 -28.57 22.17 29.28
C LEU A 75 -28.87 21.75 30.72
N ALA A 76 -29.76 20.78 30.92
CA ALA A 76 -30.08 20.25 32.25
C ALA A 76 -28.88 19.52 32.90
N PHE A 77 -28.06 18.83 32.11
CA PHE A 77 -26.90 18.07 32.59
C PHE A 77 -25.60 18.89 32.65
N GLU A 78 -25.43 19.90 31.79
CA GLU A 78 -24.27 20.84 31.85
C GLU A 78 -24.26 21.69 33.13
N SER A 79 -25.44 21.91 33.75
CA SER A 79 -25.56 22.64 35.02
C SER A 79 -24.98 21.92 36.25
N ASP A 80 -24.61 20.63 36.14
CA ASP A 80 -24.13 19.78 37.25
C ASP A 80 -22.60 19.50 37.17
N GLY A 81 -21.87 20.21 36.29
CA GLY A 81 -20.39 20.24 36.28
C GLY A 81 -19.67 18.99 35.76
N SER A 82 -20.37 17.99 35.23
CA SER A 82 -19.79 16.73 34.71
C SER A 82 -19.42 16.81 33.21
N GLY A 83 -18.57 17.77 32.85
CA GLY A 83 -18.18 18.03 31.45
C GLY A 83 -17.09 17.09 30.91
N SER A 84 -17.48 16.09 30.12
CA SER A 84 -16.74 15.59 28.93
C SER A 84 -17.42 14.34 28.35
N PHE A 85 -17.76 13.36 29.19
CA PHE A 85 -18.38 12.10 28.77
C PHE A 85 -19.78 12.30 28.16
N TRP A 86 -20.62 13.13 28.79
CA TRP A 86 -22.00 13.34 28.35
C TRP A 86 -22.10 14.12 27.03
N SER A 87 -21.16 15.01 26.74
CA SER A 87 -21.13 15.76 25.48
C SER A 87 -20.95 14.87 24.25
N GLY A 88 -20.12 13.82 24.34
CA GLY A 88 -19.95 12.83 23.28
C GLY A 88 -21.16 11.91 23.11
N PHE A 89 -21.80 11.55 24.23
CA PHE A 89 -23.03 10.75 24.22
C PHE A 89 -24.20 11.46 23.53
N PHE A 90 -24.42 12.74 23.84
CA PHE A 90 -25.51 13.51 23.21
C PHE A 90 -25.21 13.88 21.75
N ASN A 91 -23.95 14.08 21.37
CA ASN A 91 -23.58 14.19 19.96
C ASN A 91 -23.88 12.91 19.19
N THR A 92 -23.63 11.74 19.80
CA THR A 92 -23.94 10.43 19.20
C THR A 92 -25.44 10.23 19.04
N LEU A 93 -26.24 10.63 20.05
CA LEU A 93 -27.70 10.59 19.99
C LEU A 93 -28.25 11.50 18.88
N LYS A 94 -27.72 12.72 18.78
CA LYS A 94 -28.09 13.71 17.74
C LYS A 94 -27.76 13.18 16.34
N GLN A 95 -26.57 12.60 16.16
CA GLN A 95 -26.13 12.02 14.89
C GLN A 95 -26.95 10.78 14.49
N GLY A 96 -27.33 9.94 15.46
CA GLY A 96 -28.20 8.79 15.21
C GLY A 96 -29.60 9.19 14.74
N VAL A 97 -30.18 10.24 15.35
CA VAL A 97 -31.48 10.78 14.95
C VAL A 97 -31.42 11.43 13.56
N LEU A 98 -30.38 12.22 13.28
CA LEU A 98 -30.20 12.87 11.97
C LEU A 98 -30.06 11.84 10.84
N ARG A 99 -29.29 10.76 11.06
CA ARG A 99 -29.14 9.67 10.06
C ARG A 99 -30.44 8.94 9.76
N VAL A 100 -31.32 8.80 10.75
CA VAL A 100 -32.65 8.19 10.53
C VAL A 100 -33.55 9.14 9.74
N ILE A 101 -33.45 10.45 9.99
CA ILE A 101 -34.20 11.46 9.24
C ILE A 101 -33.70 11.53 7.79
N GLU A 102 -32.38 11.51 7.57
CA GLU A 102 -31.76 11.48 6.25
C GLU A 102 -32.12 10.21 5.46
N ALA A 103 -32.10 9.04 6.11
CA ALA A 103 -32.51 7.79 5.47
C ALA A 103 -34.01 7.81 5.05
N VAL A 104 -34.87 8.43 5.87
CA VAL A 104 -36.29 8.60 5.56
C VAL A 104 -36.49 9.65 4.47
N GLN A 105 -35.75 10.76 4.48
CA GLN A 105 -35.78 11.79 3.43
C GLN A 105 -35.30 11.22 2.10
N GLN A 106 -34.25 10.41 2.08
CA GLN A 106 -33.75 9.81 0.85
C GLN A 106 -34.66 8.72 0.29
N LEU A 107 -35.37 8.00 1.16
CA LEU A 107 -36.44 7.10 0.75
C LEU A 107 -37.61 7.90 0.12
N ILE A 108 -37.96 9.06 0.68
CA ILE A 108 -39.03 9.94 0.16
C ILE A 108 -38.61 10.58 -1.17
N ILE A 109 -37.37 11.04 -1.30
CA ILE A 109 -36.82 11.64 -2.53
C ILE A 109 -36.76 10.61 -3.65
N ASN A 110 -36.27 9.39 -3.38
CA ASN A 110 -36.23 8.32 -4.38
C ASN A 110 -37.64 7.87 -4.82
N VAL A 111 -38.65 8.01 -3.95
CA VAL A 111 -40.06 7.77 -4.26
C VAL A 111 -40.71 8.96 -4.99
N GLN A 112 -40.23 10.19 -4.80
CA GLN A 112 -40.76 11.38 -5.47
C GLN A 112 -40.13 11.62 -6.85
N GLU A 113 -38.86 11.29 -7.05
CA GLU A 113 -38.18 11.41 -8.35
C GLU A 113 -38.60 10.32 -9.34
N SER A 114 -39.13 9.20 -8.86
CA SER A 114 -39.67 8.10 -9.67
C SER A 114 -41.14 8.31 -10.11
N VAL A 115 -41.78 9.41 -9.68
CA VAL A 115 -43.18 9.77 -10.04
C VAL A 115 -43.19 11.06 -10.86
N GLN A 116 -42.83 10.97 -12.15
CA GLN A 116 -43.23 11.96 -13.16
C GLN A 116 -44.31 11.32 -14.06
N PRO A 117 -45.47 11.96 -14.28
CA PRO A 117 -46.64 11.28 -14.82
C PRO A 117 -46.55 11.13 -16.35
N SER A 118 -46.31 9.90 -16.83
CA SER A 118 -46.65 9.54 -18.22
C SER A 118 -47.84 8.59 -18.25
N SER A 119 -48.83 8.97 -19.05
CA SER A 119 -50.17 8.38 -19.12
C SER A 119 -50.20 7.03 -19.84
N SER A 120 -50.43 5.91 -19.12
CA SER A 120 -51.40 4.85 -19.48
C SER A 120 -51.33 3.62 -18.56
N SER A 121 -52.50 3.04 -18.28
CA SER A 121 -52.87 1.92 -17.37
C SER A 121 -52.69 0.50 -17.96
N GLU A 122 -52.44 -0.53 -17.15
CA GLU A 122 -51.77 -1.80 -17.53
C GLU A 122 -50.93 -2.61 -16.45
N GLU A 123 -51.49 -3.07 -15.32
CA GLU A 123 -50.80 -3.58 -14.10
C GLU A 123 -49.89 -4.85 -14.14
N THR A 124 -48.71 -4.87 -13.47
CA THR A 124 -47.97 -6.07 -12.96
C THR A 124 -47.23 -5.84 -11.61
N THR A 125 -47.11 -6.88 -10.78
CA THR A 125 -46.91 -6.84 -9.30
C THR A 125 -45.45 -6.78 -8.80
N VAL A 126 -45.17 -5.93 -7.80
CA VAL A 126 -43.85 -5.59 -7.16
C VAL A 126 -43.12 -6.75 -6.43
N LYS A 127 -43.59 -8.00 -6.52
CA LYS A 127 -42.93 -9.13 -5.82
C LYS A 127 -41.57 -9.52 -6.40
N GLU A 128 -41.15 -8.96 -7.53
CA GLU A 128 -39.97 -9.41 -8.27
C GLU A 128 -38.83 -8.39 -8.40
N ILE A 129 -38.94 -7.17 -7.83
CA ILE A 129 -37.92 -6.10 -8.01
C ILE A 129 -37.04 -5.87 -6.76
N ILE A 130 -37.34 -6.49 -5.62
CA ILE A 130 -36.46 -6.46 -4.43
C ILE A 130 -36.06 -7.92 -4.11
N PRO A 131 -34.76 -8.25 -4.05
CA PRO A 131 -34.33 -9.58 -3.66
C PRO A 131 -34.98 -9.98 -2.33
N LYS A 132 -35.46 -11.22 -2.23
CA LYS A 132 -36.11 -11.78 -1.03
C LYS A 132 -35.21 -11.74 0.22
N GLU A 133 -33.95 -11.34 0.11
CA GLU A 133 -32.99 -11.23 1.20
C GLU A 133 -32.47 -9.80 1.51
N SER A 134 -33.21 -8.72 1.25
CA SER A 134 -32.81 -7.41 1.80
C SER A 134 -32.78 -7.48 3.35
N TYR A 135 -31.58 -7.64 3.90
CA TYR A 135 -31.30 -7.78 5.33
C TYR A 135 -31.84 -6.59 6.14
N ALA A 136 -31.85 -5.39 5.54
CA ALA A 136 -32.37 -4.17 6.15
C ALA A 136 -33.87 -4.22 6.45
N LEU A 137 -34.69 -4.78 5.55
CA LEU A 137 -36.15 -4.86 5.73
C LEU A 137 -36.58 -5.92 6.77
N ARG A 138 -35.85 -7.04 6.88
CA ARG A 138 -36.05 -8.04 7.94
C ARG A 138 -35.62 -7.52 9.31
N TYR A 139 -34.57 -6.71 9.37
CA TYR A 139 -34.12 -6.08 10.63
C TYR A 139 -35.11 -5.03 11.15
N LEU A 140 -35.98 -4.50 10.27
CA LEU A 140 -36.96 -3.46 10.57
C LEU A 140 -38.42 -3.97 10.72
N GLY A 141 -38.68 -5.26 10.49
CA GLY A 141 -40.00 -5.89 10.71
C GLY A 141 -41.11 -5.41 9.76
N ILE A 142 -40.76 -4.82 8.62
CA ILE A 142 -41.73 -4.27 7.65
C ILE A 142 -42.05 -5.36 6.61
N GLU A 143 -43.26 -5.90 6.67
CA GLU A 143 -43.68 -7.03 5.82
C GLU A 143 -44.33 -6.61 4.49
N ASP A 144 -44.78 -5.35 4.33
CA ASP A 144 -45.47 -4.90 3.11
C ASP A 144 -45.26 -3.40 2.83
N ILE A 145 -44.45 -3.10 1.80
CA ILE A 145 -44.05 -1.75 1.41
C ILE A 145 -45.16 -0.99 0.65
N ASN A 146 -46.17 -1.71 0.14
CA ASN A 146 -47.24 -1.13 -0.68
C ASN A 146 -48.20 -0.24 0.13
N ARG A 147 -48.20 -0.38 1.46
CA ARG A 147 -48.97 0.48 2.37
C ARG A 147 -48.36 1.88 2.54
N LEU A 148 -47.09 2.06 2.19
CA LEU A 148 -46.34 3.31 2.41
C LEU A 148 -46.33 4.25 1.20
N THR A 149 -46.44 3.73 -0.03
CA THR A 149 -46.19 4.52 -1.25
C THR A 149 -47.43 4.78 -2.13
N GLY A 150 -48.49 3.97 -2.02
CA GLY A 150 -49.79 4.24 -2.66
C GLY A 150 -49.84 4.20 -4.20
N LEU A 151 -48.82 3.67 -4.87
CA LEU A 151 -48.74 3.58 -6.34
C LEU A 151 -49.37 2.28 -6.87
N SER A 152 -49.93 2.33 -8.09
CA SER A 152 -50.62 1.19 -8.72
C SER A 152 -49.75 0.48 -9.76
N ALA A 153 -50.00 -0.82 -9.97
CA ALA A 153 -49.11 -1.74 -10.68
C ALA A 153 -48.93 -1.43 -12.18
N THR A 154 -49.72 -0.50 -12.70
CA THR A 154 -49.42 0.48 -13.76
C THR A 154 -47.97 0.65 -14.20
N GLU A 155 -47.35 1.59 -13.51
CA GLU A 155 -46.41 2.54 -14.08
C GLU A 155 -44.99 1.95 -14.21
N ILE A 156 -44.84 0.62 -14.16
CA ILE A 156 -43.58 -0.09 -13.91
C ILE A 156 -43.03 -0.83 -15.15
N ASN A 157 -43.82 -1.12 -16.18
CA ASN A 157 -43.41 -1.98 -17.31
C ASN A 157 -42.68 -1.27 -18.49
N ASP A 158 -42.41 0.03 -18.43
CA ASP A 158 -41.73 0.78 -19.50
C ASP A 158 -40.19 0.89 -19.33
N PHE A 159 -39.57 0.14 -18.40
CA PHE A 159 -38.11 0.14 -18.23
C PHE A 159 -37.42 -0.86 -19.16
N ALA A 160 -36.88 -0.34 -20.27
CA ALA A 160 -35.97 -1.04 -21.19
C ALA A 160 -34.66 -1.47 -20.50
N PRO A 161 -33.93 -2.49 -21.02
CA PRO A 161 -32.58 -2.82 -20.56
C PRO A 161 -31.69 -1.59 -20.66
N MET A 162 -30.86 -1.35 -19.63
CA MET A 162 -29.99 -0.17 -19.51
C MET A 162 -29.40 0.24 -20.86
N GLU A 163 -29.69 1.46 -21.29
CA GLU A 163 -29.04 2.05 -22.45
C GLU A 163 -27.53 2.12 -22.19
N LYS A 164 -26.80 1.29 -22.94
CA LYS A 164 -25.34 1.29 -23.04
C LYS A 164 -24.88 2.68 -23.52
N LYS A 165 -24.36 3.51 -22.62
CA LYS A 165 -23.55 4.66 -23.02
C LYS A 165 -22.08 4.34 -22.73
N PRO A 166 -21.21 4.23 -23.75
CA PRO A 166 -19.78 4.27 -23.49
C PRO A 166 -19.48 5.64 -22.86
N VAL A 167 -19.16 5.64 -21.57
CA VAL A 167 -18.63 6.84 -20.94
C VAL A 167 -17.19 6.94 -21.39
N VAL A 168 -16.95 7.65 -22.50
CA VAL A 168 -15.59 8.07 -22.85
C VAL A 168 -15.14 9.00 -21.73
N SER A 169 -14.28 8.50 -20.85
CA SER A 169 -13.73 9.29 -19.76
C SER A 169 -12.95 10.48 -20.34
N PRO A 170 -13.05 11.68 -19.76
CA PRO A 170 -12.22 12.80 -20.19
C PRO A 170 -10.72 12.45 -20.10
N ASP A 171 -9.92 13.13 -20.93
CA ASP A 171 -8.47 13.00 -21.08
C ASP A 171 -7.75 12.67 -19.75
N VAL A 172 -6.79 11.74 -19.79
CA VAL A 172 -5.91 11.33 -18.67
C VAL A 172 -5.29 12.53 -17.96
N LYS A 173 -5.09 13.66 -18.66
CA LYS A 173 -4.66 14.94 -18.06
C LYS A 173 -5.57 15.44 -16.93
N SER A 174 -6.87 15.13 -16.98
CA SER A 174 -7.84 15.51 -15.95
C SER A 174 -7.65 14.78 -14.61
N LEU A 175 -6.89 13.67 -14.61
CA LEU A 175 -6.58 12.94 -13.38
C LEU A 175 -5.48 13.61 -12.55
N HIS A 176 -4.67 14.48 -13.17
CA HIS A 176 -3.57 15.20 -12.51
C HIS A 176 -2.62 14.27 -11.70
N LEU A 177 -2.42 13.04 -12.19
CA LEU A 177 -1.57 12.03 -11.54
C LEU A 177 -0.10 12.27 -11.85
N ALA A 178 0.75 12.04 -10.86
CA ALA A 178 2.20 12.18 -11.02
C ALA A 178 2.78 11.20 -12.05
N SER A 179 2.21 9.99 -12.14
CA SER A 179 2.62 8.95 -13.09
C SER A 179 2.52 9.37 -14.56
N VAL A 180 1.61 10.30 -14.88
CA VAL A 180 1.34 10.75 -16.25
C VAL A 180 2.20 11.96 -16.60
N GLU A 181 2.37 12.91 -15.67
CA GLU A 181 3.20 14.12 -15.89
C GLU A 181 4.71 13.85 -15.92
N LYS A 182 5.17 12.72 -15.38
CA LYS A 182 6.60 12.39 -15.27
C LYS A 182 7.28 12.10 -16.62
N LEU A 183 6.51 11.89 -17.69
CA LEU A 183 6.99 11.43 -19.00
C LEU A 183 7.87 12.43 -19.77
N GLU A 184 7.80 13.73 -19.47
CA GLU A 184 8.43 14.78 -20.28
C GLU A 184 9.78 15.29 -19.75
N LYS A 185 10.30 14.75 -18.63
CA LYS A 185 11.48 15.32 -17.94
C LYS A 185 12.78 14.65 -18.35
N GLU A 186 13.70 15.39 -18.96
CA GLU A 186 15.08 14.94 -19.15
C GLU A 186 15.89 15.13 -17.85
N PRO A 187 16.88 14.26 -17.57
CA PRO A 187 17.73 14.41 -16.38
C PRO A 187 18.56 15.70 -16.44
N GLU A 188 18.51 16.48 -15.36
CA GLU A 188 19.49 17.53 -15.14
C GLU A 188 20.84 16.87 -14.83
N LYS A 189 21.89 17.23 -15.58
CA LYS A 189 23.25 16.74 -15.35
C LYS A 189 23.93 17.51 -14.21
N ASP A 190 23.26 17.62 -13.07
CA ASP A 190 23.86 18.14 -11.84
C ASP A 190 24.60 17.03 -11.12
N ILE A 191 25.82 17.32 -10.64
CA ILE A 191 26.57 16.39 -9.78
C ILE A 191 25.94 16.45 -8.40
N PHE A 192 25.29 15.36 -7.99
CA PHE A 192 24.82 15.18 -6.62
C PHE A 192 26.02 15.02 -5.66
N ASP A 193 26.01 15.77 -4.55
CA ASP A 193 26.97 15.63 -3.44
C ASP A 193 26.17 15.67 -2.12
N PRO A 194 26.05 14.55 -1.39
CA PRO A 194 25.27 14.50 -0.15
C PRO A 194 25.89 15.38 0.94
N GLN A 195 25.08 15.92 1.85
CA GLN A 195 25.61 16.77 2.94
C GLN A 195 26.41 15.97 3.99
N VAL A 196 26.11 14.69 4.15
CA VAL A 196 26.77 13.79 5.11
C VAL A 196 27.46 12.63 4.38
N GLY A 197 28.22 11.85 5.13
CA GLY A 197 28.93 10.66 4.63
C GLY A 197 30.40 10.94 4.33
N THR A 198 31.02 9.97 3.65
CA THR A 198 32.46 9.94 3.41
C THR A 198 32.79 10.27 1.96
N LYS A 199 33.78 11.14 1.74
CA LYS A 199 34.33 11.47 0.42
C LYS A 199 35.82 11.14 0.37
N PHE A 200 36.19 10.21 -0.51
CA PHE A 200 37.58 9.87 -0.81
C PHE A 200 38.13 10.81 -1.87
N HIS A 201 39.38 11.26 -1.69
CA HIS A 201 40.06 12.17 -2.61
C HIS A 201 41.19 11.46 -3.35
N GLU A 202 41.57 11.98 -4.52
CA GLU A 202 42.62 11.40 -5.38
C GLU A 202 44.00 11.35 -4.69
N ASP A 203 44.26 12.25 -3.75
CA ASP A 203 45.51 12.29 -2.97
C ASP A 203 45.55 11.26 -1.82
N GLY A 204 44.47 10.48 -1.64
CA GLY A 204 44.32 9.49 -0.57
C GLY A 204 43.77 10.06 0.75
N SER A 205 43.50 11.37 0.82
CA SER A 205 42.80 11.95 1.97
C SER A 205 41.32 11.59 1.97
N VAL A 206 40.67 11.67 3.14
CA VAL A 206 39.25 11.35 3.29
C VAL A 206 38.55 12.46 4.06
N THR A 207 37.44 12.97 3.52
CA THR A 207 36.59 13.91 4.24
C THR A 207 35.35 13.21 4.77
N LEU A 208 35.17 13.27 6.09
CA LEU A 208 33.99 12.76 6.78
C LEU A 208 33.08 13.94 7.11
N ARG A 209 31.77 13.82 6.82
CA ARG A 209 30.73 14.82 7.15
C ARG A 209 29.60 14.18 7.94
N VAL A 210 29.23 14.75 9.08
CA VAL A 210 28.25 14.18 10.02
C VAL A 210 27.24 15.25 10.45
N LEU A 211 25.96 14.89 10.47
CA LEU A 211 24.90 15.73 11.04
C LEU A 211 24.90 15.57 12.57
N VAL A 212 25.29 16.61 13.30
CA VAL A 212 25.47 16.58 14.77
C VAL A 212 24.42 17.37 15.55
N GLY A 213 23.56 18.11 14.86
CA GLY A 213 22.43 18.83 15.46
C GLY A 213 22.76 20.16 16.15
N ASN A 214 24.02 20.43 16.51
CA ASN A 214 24.43 21.70 17.10
C ASN A 214 25.90 22.06 16.81
N ASP A 215 26.24 23.34 16.81
CA ASP A 215 27.54 23.90 16.40
C ASP A 215 28.62 23.85 17.49
N PHE A 216 28.26 23.50 18.72
CA PHE A 216 29.18 23.42 19.87
C PHE A 216 29.66 22.01 20.16
N GLU A 217 28.95 20.99 19.68
CA GLU A 217 29.36 19.61 19.88
C GLU A 217 30.70 19.35 19.19
N ARG A 218 31.61 18.70 19.91
CA ARG A 218 32.94 18.36 19.39
C ARG A 218 33.05 16.84 19.40
N LEU A 219 32.79 16.26 18.24
CA LEU A 219 33.04 14.86 17.98
C LEU A 219 34.46 14.70 17.44
N HIS A 220 35.12 13.63 17.85
CA HIS A 220 36.42 13.20 17.36
C HIS A 220 36.26 11.87 16.61
N VAL A 221 36.96 11.72 15.50
CA VAL A 221 37.02 10.43 14.78
C VAL A 221 38.16 9.60 15.35
N ILE A 222 37.84 8.42 15.87
CA ILE A 222 38.83 7.45 16.37
C ILE A 222 38.72 6.15 15.58
N GLY A 223 39.83 5.45 15.36
CA GLY A 223 39.82 4.18 14.64
C GLY A 223 41.21 3.59 14.42
N ASP A 224 41.29 2.61 13.53
CA ASP A 224 42.51 1.86 13.23
C ASP A 224 43.70 2.75 12.83
N PHE A 225 43.43 3.90 12.21
CA PHE A 225 44.42 4.83 11.66
C PHE A 225 44.99 5.81 12.70
N ASN A 226 44.43 5.89 13.91
CA ASN A 226 44.92 6.76 14.98
C ASN A 226 44.97 6.07 16.35
N ASN A 227 45.16 4.75 16.36
CA ASN A 227 45.25 3.92 17.56
C ASN A 227 44.02 4.10 18.48
N TRP A 228 42.83 4.16 17.88
CA TRP A 228 41.55 4.31 18.59
C TRP A 228 41.53 5.51 19.56
N GLY A 229 42.20 6.61 19.19
CA GLY A 229 42.25 7.84 19.97
C GLY A 229 43.35 7.91 21.03
N ASP A 230 44.11 6.83 21.23
CA ASP A 230 45.33 6.84 22.06
C ASP A 230 46.51 7.44 21.25
N THR A 231 46.39 8.74 20.99
CA THR A 231 47.33 9.56 20.22
C THR A 231 47.51 10.94 20.86
N ASP A 232 48.73 11.48 20.78
CA ASP A 232 49.06 12.81 21.31
C ASP A 232 48.36 13.97 20.58
N ASN A 233 47.67 13.72 19.46
CA ASN A 233 47.07 14.74 18.60
C ASN A 233 45.60 14.46 18.20
N LEU A 234 44.74 14.16 19.18
CA LEU A 234 43.31 13.94 18.93
C LEU A 234 42.59 15.18 18.35
N ALA A 235 43.14 16.38 18.54
CA ALA A 235 42.63 17.64 17.99
C ALA A 235 42.62 17.68 16.45
N ALA A 236 43.55 16.97 15.80
CA ALA A 236 43.58 16.85 14.34
C ALA A 236 42.45 15.98 13.76
N TYR A 237 41.73 15.25 14.63
CA TYR A 237 40.63 14.35 14.27
C TYR A 237 39.26 14.89 14.72
N THR A 238 39.21 16.15 15.18
CA THR A 238 37.96 16.81 15.61
C THR A 238 37.16 17.30 14.42
N LEU A 239 35.88 16.93 14.36
CA LEU A 239 34.94 17.48 13.38
C LEU A 239 34.62 18.95 13.69
N GLN A 240 34.60 19.78 12.65
CA GLN A 240 34.32 21.22 12.73
C GLN A 240 33.08 21.58 11.92
N PRO A 241 32.24 22.54 12.36
CA PRO A 241 31.10 23.01 11.58
C PRO A 241 31.48 23.40 10.15
N THR A 242 30.69 22.96 9.16
CA THR A 242 30.87 23.36 7.77
C THR A 242 30.34 24.78 7.54
N GLU A 243 30.90 25.49 6.57
CA GLU A 243 30.43 26.85 6.23
C GLU A 243 29.00 26.84 5.65
N GLN A 244 28.64 25.78 4.94
CA GLN A 244 27.34 25.66 4.27
C GLN A 244 26.21 25.30 5.24
N ASN A 245 26.49 24.46 6.22
CA ASN A 245 25.52 24.03 7.22
C ASN A 245 26.22 23.85 8.58
N PRO A 246 26.00 24.74 9.57
CA PRO A 246 26.65 24.64 10.87
C PRO A 246 26.23 23.41 11.69
N HIS A 247 25.11 22.74 11.33
CA HIS A 247 24.69 21.47 11.96
C HIS A 247 25.39 20.24 11.34
N VAL A 248 26.09 20.43 10.22
CA VAL A 248 26.95 19.41 9.62
C VAL A 248 28.39 19.73 10.00
N HIS A 249 29.06 18.82 10.68
CA HIS A 249 30.46 18.95 11.02
C HIS A 249 31.30 18.05 10.10
N ALA A 250 32.51 18.49 9.78
CA ALA A 250 33.41 17.79 8.89
C ALA A 250 34.85 17.73 9.42
N VAL A 251 35.58 16.70 9.02
CA VAL A 251 37.02 16.61 9.18
C VAL A 251 37.63 15.99 7.92
N THR A 252 38.76 16.54 7.48
CA THR A 252 39.57 15.93 6.42
C THR A 252 40.77 15.24 7.06
N LEU A 253 40.78 13.91 6.97
CA LEU A 253 41.86 13.05 7.44
C LEU A 253 43.00 13.07 6.41
N PRO A 254 44.27 13.07 6.86
CA PRO A 254 45.42 13.13 5.95
C PRO A 254 45.53 11.87 5.08
N PRO A 255 46.25 11.90 3.93
CA PRO A 255 46.41 10.74 3.07
C PRO A 255 46.82 9.44 3.79
N ASN A 256 46.03 8.38 3.62
CA ASN A 256 46.30 7.03 4.14
C ASN A 256 45.45 5.97 3.41
N ASP A 257 45.68 4.68 3.70
CA ASP A 257 44.80 3.59 3.28
C ASP A 257 43.64 3.43 4.27
N TYR A 258 42.56 4.18 4.01
CA TYR A 258 41.34 4.16 4.80
C TYR A 258 40.37 3.05 4.42
N HIS A 259 40.49 2.45 3.24
CA HIS A 259 39.51 1.47 2.80
C HIS A 259 39.46 0.28 3.77
N LYS A 260 38.25 -0.10 4.15
CA LYS A 260 37.88 -1.10 5.16
C LYS A 260 38.17 -0.71 6.60
N LYS A 261 38.93 0.36 6.90
CA LYS A 261 39.27 0.74 8.28
C LYS A 261 38.02 1.06 9.09
N GLN A 262 38.01 0.58 10.34
CA GLN A 262 36.91 0.81 11.27
C GLN A 262 37.13 2.13 12.03
N TYR A 263 36.03 2.84 12.30
CA TYR A 263 36.04 4.08 13.08
C TYR A 263 34.77 4.27 13.92
N ARG A 264 34.89 5.16 14.91
CA ARG A 264 33.80 5.66 15.74
C ARG A 264 33.90 7.17 15.88
N LEU A 265 32.78 7.78 16.21
CA LEU A 265 32.73 9.15 16.69
C LEU A 265 32.68 9.12 18.21
N VAL A 266 33.50 9.93 18.87
CA VAL A 266 33.47 10.10 20.33
C VAL A 266 33.33 11.57 20.68
N ASP A 267 32.49 11.88 21.65
CA ASP A 267 32.41 13.23 22.20
C ASP A 267 33.50 13.48 23.26
N GLN A 268 33.45 14.67 23.87
CA GLN A 268 34.41 15.08 24.91
C GLN A 268 34.34 14.26 26.20
N ASP A 269 33.22 13.57 26.46
CA ASP A 269 32.99 12.75 27.65
C ASP A 269 33.35 11.28 27.38
N GLY A 270 33.71 10.96 26.13
CA GLY A 270 34.07 9.62 25.67
C GLY A 270 32.87 8.78 25.25
N GLU A 271 31.68 9.37 25.18
CA GLU A 271 30.48 8.70 24.70
C GLU A 271 30.55 8.51 23.19
N GLN A 272 30.15 7.33 22.74
CA GLN A 272 30.34 6.90 21.36
C GLN A 272 29.08 7.08 20.52
N ARG A 273 29.28 7.44 19.26
CA ARG A 273 28.22 7.53 18.25
C ARG A 273 28.62 6.78 16.99
N VAL A 274 27.64 6.11 16.41
CA VAL A 274 27.75 5.55 15.07
C VAL A 274 27.56 6.68 14.05
N ASP A 275 28.39 6.73 13.01
CA ASP A 275 28.15 7.64 11.90
C ASP A 275 26.97 7.15 11.06
N LEU A 276 25.88 7.91 11.08
CA LEU A 276 24.65 7.59 10.37
C LEU A 276 24.81 7.68 8.85
N GLY A 277 25.79 8.45 8.37
CA GLY A 277 26.13 8.60 6.95
C GLY A 277 27.13 7.57 6.44
N ALA A 278 27.58 6.63 7.28
CA ALA A 278 28.49 5.56 6.85
C ALA A 278 27.78 4.61 5.88
N THR A 279 28.48 4.20 4.82
CA THR A 279 27.96 3.25 3.81
C THR A 279 28.00 1.80 4.29
N LEU A 280 28.66 1.53 5.41
CA LEU A 280 28.82 0.20 5.99
C LEU A 280 29.13 0.29 7.48
N LEU A 281 28.58 -0.64 8.27
CA LEU A 281 28.91 -0.84 9.69
C LEU A 281 29.62 -2.18 9.89
N SER A 282 30.36 -2.34 10.99
CA SER A 282 31.04 -3.58 11.34
C SER A 282 30.13 -4.47 12.20
N THR A 283 29.62 -5.54 11.63
CA THR A 283 28.98 -6.65 12.36
C THR A 283 29.96 -7.77 12.68
N PRO A 284 29.59 -8.73 13.55
CA PRO A 284 30.36 -9.96 13.71
C PRO A 284 30.66 -10.67 12.38
N ALA A 285 29.67 -10.82 11.49
CA ALA A 285 29.88 -11.48 10.19
C ALA A 285 30.84 -10.68 9.29
N PHE A 286 30.74 -9.35 9.29
CA PHE A 286 31.69 -8.49 8.61
C PHE A 286 33.12 -8.69 9.15
N ASN A 287 33.29 -8.73 10.47
CA ASN A 287 34.60 -8.91 11.10
C ASN A 287 35.19 -10.29 10.84
N GLU A 288 34.38 -11.35 10.88
CA GLU A 288 34.79 -12.70 10.48
C GLU A 288 35.32 -12.69 9.03
N ARG A 289 34.55 -12.09 8.13
CA ARG A 289 34.85 -12.06 6.70
C ARG A 289 36.10 -11.24 6.32
N PHE A 290 36.31 -10.09 6.95
CA PHE A 290 37.34 -9.13 6.54
C PHE A 290 38.51 -8.99 7.54
N TYR A 291 38.36 -9.52 8.76
CA TYR A 291 39.27 -9.25 9.88
C TYR A 291 39.65 -10.48 10.73
N GLU A 292 39.41 -11.72 10.26
CA GLU A 292 39.84 -12.95 10.94
C GLU A 292 39.43 -12.98 12.44
N ASP A 293 38.17 -12.63 12.74
CA ASP A 293 37.56 -12.62 14.09
C ASP A 293 38.05 -11.54 15.07
N GLN A 294 38.30 -10.30 14.61
CA GLN A 294 38.32 -9.18 15.55
C GLN A 294 37.01 -9.11 16.34
N LYS A 295 37.04 -9.58 17.59
CA LYS A 295 35.90 -9.61 18.54
C LYS A 295 35.65 -8.22 19.15
N SER A 296 35.49 -7.21 18.32
CA SER A 296 34.88 -5.96 18.79
C SER A 296 33.42 -6.26 19.09
N HIS A 297 33.00 -6.03 20.33
CA HIS A 297 31.58 -6.09 20.71
C HIS A 297 30.83 -4.79 20.35
N GLU A 298 31.56 -3.79 19.87
CA GLU A 298 31.05 -2.47 19.50
C GLU A 298 30.72 -2.40 18.01
N LEU A 299 29.62 -1.71 17.69
CA LEU A 299 29.21 -1.39 16.32
C LEU A 299 30.05 -0.21 15.81
N ASN A 300 30.99 -0.47 14.91
CA ASN A 300 31.83 0.56 14.29
C ASN A 300 31.30 0.95 12.92
N SER A 301 31.57 2.17 12.49
CA SER A 301 31.44 2.58 11.09
C SER A 301 32.68 2.13 10.31
N VAL A 302 32.51 1.88 9.02
CA VAL A 302 33.59 1.39 8.15
C VAL A 302 33.80 2.35 6.99
N PHE A 303 35.03 2.79 6.80
CA PHE A 303 35.40 3.54 5.60
C PHE A 303 35.38 2.61 4.39
N TRP A 304 34.45 2.82 3.46
CA TRP A 304 34.34 2.03 2.24
C TRP A 304 34.52 2.92 1.02
N ASN A 305 35.62 2.74 0.27
CA ASN A 305 35.83 3.42 -0.99
C ASN A 305 35.24 2.54 -2.10
N PRO A 306 34.11 2.92 -2.72
CA PRO A 306 33.42 2.05 -3.66
C PRO A 306 34.27 1.74 -4.89
N THR A 307 34.31 0.47 -5.29
CA THR A 307 34.99 0.07 -6.53
C THR A 307 34.07 0.38 -7.72
N PRO A 308 34.51 1.16 -8.73
CA PRO A 308 33.72 1.39 -9.93
C PRO A 308 33.45 0.08 -10.68
N ILE A 309 32.22 -0.11 -11.17
CA ILE A 309 31.90 -1.20 -12.11
C ILE A 309 32.51 -0.81 -13.47
N PRO A 310 33.28 -1.70 -14.13
CA PRO A 310 33.83 -1.44 -15.46
C PRO A 310 32.74 -1.03 -16.46
N GLU A 311 33.05 -0.10 -17.37
CA GLU A 311 32.06 0.48 -18.30
C GLU A 311 31.45 -0.61 -19.21
N GLU A 312 32.27 -1.56 -19.64
CA GLU A 312 31.88 -2.72 -20.44
C GLU A 312 30.98 -3.72 -19.70
N GLU A 313 30.99 -3.72 -18.37
CA GLU A 313 30.18 -4.59 -17.53
C GLU A 313 28.92 -3.89 -17.00
N ARG A 314 28.84 -2.57 -17.12
CA ARG A 314 27.77 -1.75 -16.58
C ARG A 314 26.54 -1.81 -17.49
N ALA A 315 25.43 -2.29 -16.94
CA ALA A 315 24.14 -2.24 -17.61
C ALA A 315 23.61 -0.80 -17.66
N PRO A 316 22.80 -0.46 -18.69
CA PRO A 316 22.12 0.82 -18.72
C PRO A 316 21.12 0.92 -17.57
N THR A 317 20.91 2.13 -17.03
CA THR A 317 19.81 2.36 -16.08
C THR A 317 18.48 2.13 -16.78
N LEU A 318 17.56 1.43 -16.11
CA LEU A 318 16.23 1.18 -16.62
C LEU A 318 15.34 2.41 -16.41
N ASP A 319 14.55 2.74 -17.42
CA ASP A 319 13.55 3.81 -17.32
C ASP A 319 12.20 3.23 -16.96
N LEU A 320 11.68 3.56 -15.79
CA LEU A 320 10.40 3.04 -15.28
C LEU A 320 9.21 3.93 -15.59
N ARG A 321 9.44 5.14 -16.12
CA ARG A 321 8.37 6.12 -16.34
C ARG A 321 7.38 5.65 -17.40
N GLY A 322 6.10 5.76 -17.08
CA GLY A 322 5.00 5.41 -17.98
C GLY A 322 4.97 3.94 -18.38
N LYS A 323 5.74 3.08 -17.74
CA LYS A 323 5.73 1.64 -17.99
C LYS A 323 4.82 0.94 -17.00
N GLN A 324 4.18 -0.11 -17.46
CA GLN A 324 3.50 -1.08 -16.61
C GLN A 324 4.55 -1.79 -15.75
N LEU A 325 4.24 -1.99 -14.48
CA LEU A 325 5.15 -2.68 -13.55
C LEU A 325 4.52 -4.00 -13.10
N THR A 326 5.29 -5.07 -13.17
CA THR A 326 5.03 -6.35 -12.51
C THR A 326 6.13 -6.55 -11.47
N ILE A 327 5.77 -6.30 -10.22
CA ILE A 327 6.67 -6.18 -9.07
C ILE A 327 6.63 -7.49 -8.28
N ALA A 328 7.79 -8.12 -8.09
CA ALA A 328 7.96 -9.19 -7.11
C ALA A 328 8.50 -8.59 -5.81
N GLU A 329 7.71 -8.61 -4.75
CA GLU A 329 8.14 -8.21 -3.42
C GLU A 329 8.81 -9.41 -2.71
N THR A 330 10.02 -9.22 -2.18
CA THR A 330 10.74 -10.26 -1.44
C THR A 330 11.87 -9.67 -0.59
N ASP A 331 12.38 -10.42 0.38
CA ASP A 331 13.69 -10.13 0.97
C ASP A 331 14.79 -10.98 0.30
N VAL A 332 16.03 -10.50 0.36
CA VAL A 332 17.15 -11.13 -0.33
C VAL A 332 17.49 -12.52 0.23
N LEU A 333 17.19 -12.80 1.50
CA LEU A 333 17.43 -14.12 2.11
C LEU A 333 16.39 -15.12 1.63
N SER A 334 15.10 -14.80 1.74
CA SER A 334 14.01 -15.67 1.29
C SER A 334 14.17 -16.06 -0.18
N LEU A 335 14.66 -15.13 -1.01
CA LEU A 335 15.00 -15.37 -2.41
C LEU A 335 16.07 -16.46 -2.58
N ALA A 336 17.16 -16.38 -1.83
CA ALA A 336 18.37 -17.18 -2.09
C ALA A 336 18.50 -18.44 -1.22
N MET A 337 17.94 -18.48 -0.01
CA MET A 337 18.24 -19.51 1.00
C MET A 337 18.10 -20.95 0.48
N LYS A 338 17.04 -21.25 -0.27
CA LYS A 338 16.79 -22.59 -0.85
C LYS A 338 17.12 -22.70 -2.34
N TRP A 339 17.71 -21.66 -2.92
CA TRP A 339 18.14 -21.68 -4.31
C TRP A 339 19.47 -22.43 -4.39
N GLN A 340 19.57 -23.43 -5.27
CA GLN A 340 20.84 -24.10 -5.56
C GLN A 340 21.47 -23.46 -6.79
N CYS A 341 22.73 -23.05 -6.68
CA CYS A 341 23.44 -22.41 -7.79
C CYS A 341 23.64 -23.36 -8.97
N GLN A 342 23.06 -23.01 -10.11
CA GLN A 342 23.16 -23.81 -11.34
C GLN A 342 24.22 -23.28 -12.33
N ASN A 343 24.91 -22.18 -12.00
CA ASN A 343 25.89 -21.57 -12.88
C ASN A 343 27.27 -22.28 -12.75
N PRO A 344 27.73 -23.05 -13.75
CA PRO A 344 28.99 -23.80 -13.68
C PRO A 344 30.24 -22.90 -13.67
N ASP A 345 30.10 -21.62 -14.04
CA ASP A 345 31.20 -20.65 -14.04
C ASP A 345 31.30 -19.87 -12.71
N SER A 346 30.39 -20.11 -11.76
CA SER A 346 30.40 -19.49 -10.43
C SER A 346 31.16 -20.33 -9.41
N ASP A 347 31.83 -19.66 -8.47
CA ASP A 347 32.43 -20.32 -7.30
C ASP A 347 31.39 -20.98 -6.38
N PHE A 348 30.12 -20.61 -6.49
CA PHE A 348 29.01 -21.18 -5.72
C PHE A 348 28.37 -22.40 -6.40
N TYR A 349 28.90 -22.87 -7.54
CA TYR A 349 28.26 -23.95 -8.31
C TYR A 349 27.99 -25.21 -7.47
N GLY A 350 26.71 -25.60 -7.38
CA GLY A 350 26.26 -26.75 -6.58
C GLY A 350 25.88 -26.42 -5.14
N ASP A 351 26.29 -25.27 -4.62
CA ASP A 351 25.99 -24.83 -3.25
C ASP A 351 24.59 -24.20 -3.16
N THR A 352 24.05 -24.15 -1.94
CA THR A 352 22.79 -23.47 -1.62
C THR A 352 23.05 -22.09 -1.01
N GLY A 353 22.12 -21.15 -1.19
CA GLY A 353 22.31 -19.77 -0.71
C GLY A 353 22.47 -19.66 0.83
N GLU A 354 21.87 -20.58 1.58
CA GLU A 354 22.01 -20.64 3.06
C GLU A 354 23.46 -20.87 3.52
N GLU A 355 24.30 -21.50 2.70
CA GLU A 355 25.72 -21.75 3.01
C GLU A 355 26.59 -20.48 2.82
N HIS A 356 26.03 -19.43 2.21
CA HIS A 356 26.78 -18.26 1.72
C HIS A 356 26.17 -16.92 2.14
N ILE A 357 25.48 -16.83 3.28
CA ILE A 357 24.88 -15.57 3.76
C ILE A 357 25.87 -14.38 3.75
N PRO A 358 27.12 -14.51 4.25
CA PRO A 358 28.09 -13.39 4.20
C PRO A 358 28.46 -12.92 2.79
N ARG A 359 28.09 -13.68 1.75
CA ARG A 359 28.33 -13.42 0.32
C ARG A 359 27.01 -13.42 -0.47
N LEU A 360 25.87 -13.20 0.18
CA LEU A 360 24.53 -13.36 -0.38
C LEU A 360 24.31 -12.55 -1.66
N TYR A 361 24.76 -11.29 -1.69
CA TYR A 361 24.62 -10.46 -2.90
C TYR A 361 25.37 -11.05 -4.10
N ASN A 362 26.54 -11.63 -3.86
CA ASN A 362 27.32 -12.31 -4.90
C ASN A 362 26.67 -13.62 -5.33
N PHE A 363 26.10 -14.38 -4.38
CA PHE A 363 25.32 -15.58 -4.67
C PHE A 363 24.13 -15.24 -5.58
N VAL A 364 23.33 -14.23 -5.22
CA VAL A 364 22.18 -13.79 -6.03
C VAL A 364 22.60 -13.38 -7.43
N ARG A 365 23.68 -12.60 -7.54
CA ARG A 365 24.25 -12.15 -8.81
C ARG A 365 24.68 -13.30 -9.72
N GLU A 366 25.36 -14.30 -9.17
CA GLU A 366 26.04 -15.32 -9.98
C GLU A 366 25.19 -16.56 -10.26
N CYS A 367 24.15 -16.81 -9.45
CA CYS A 367 23.41 -18.07 -9.47
C CYS A 367 22.13 -18.07 -10.29
N GLY A 368 21.90 -17.07 -11.14
CA GLY A 368 20.81 -17.08 -12.12
C GLY A 368 19.45 -16.61 -11.59
N LEU A 369 19.40 -16.03 -10.39
CA LEU A 369 18.17 -15.53 -9.77
C LEU A 369 17.54 -14.35 -10.56
N PRO A 370 18.31 -13.35 -11.02
CA PRO A 370 17.79 -12.29 -11.89
C PRO A 370 17.11 -12.82 -13.16
N GLU A 371 17.74 -13.79 -13.82
CA GLU A 371 17.24 -14.40 -15.05
C GLU A 371 16.00 -15.25 -14.80
N ALA A 372 15.97 -16.00 -13.69
CA ALA A 372 14.81 -16.76 -13.26
C ALA A 372 13.61 -15.85 -13.03
N MET A 373 13.83 -14.69 -12.41
CA MET A 373 12.80 -13.68 -12.19
C MET A 373 12.26 -13.09 -13.49
N ALA A 374 13.13 -12.71 -14.43
CA ALA A 374 12.71 -12.23 -15.75
C ALA A 374 11.85 -13.29 -16.48
N LYS A 375 12.24 -14.57 -16.39
CA LYS A 375 11.48 -15.70 -16.97
C LYS A 375 10.08 -15.87 -16.34
N LEU A 376 9.90 -15.49 -15.08
CA LEU A 376 8.60 -15.48 -14.40
C LEU A 376 7.72 -14.27 -14.80
N GLY A 377 8.18 -13.41 -15.71
CA GLY A 377 7.38 -12.32 -16.28
C GLY A 377 7.48 -10.99 -15.52
N TYR A 378 8.26 -10.94 -14.45
CA TYR A 378 8.52 -9.69 -13.73
C TYR A 378 9.46 -8.77 -14.51
N ASN A 379 9.25 -7.47 -14.36
CA ASN A 379 10.22 -6.45 -14.76
C ASN A 379 10.80 -5.67 -13.58
N THR A 380 10.32 -5.94 -12.37
CA THR A 380 10.70 -5.18 -11.19
C THR A 380 10.76 -6.11 -9.99
N VAL A 381 11.85 -6.07 -9.22
CA VAL A 381 11.92 -6.63 -7.88
C VAL A 381 11.85 -5.49 -6.88
N GLU A 382 11.03 -5.65 -5.84
CA GLU A 382 11.05 -4.79 -4.67
C GLU A 382 11.67 -5.58 -3.53
N PHE A 383 12.86 -5.14 -3.10
CA PHE A 383 13.47 -5.70 -1.92
C PHE A 383 12.95 -5.00 -0.67
N MET A 384 12.51 -5.79 0.30
CA MET A 384 12.34 -5.37 1.69
C MET A 384 13.63 -4.67 2.20
N PRO A 385 13.58 -3.89 3.30
CA PRO A 385 14.68 -3.01 3.66
C PRO A 385 16.05 -3.70 3.75
N LEU A 386 17.00 -3.19 2.99
CA LEU A 386 18.41 -3.61 3.02
C LEU A 386 19.30 -2.69 3.86
N ASP A 387 18.72 -1.59 4.35
CA ASP A 387 19.36 -0.64 5.25
C ASP A 387 19.80 -1.33 6.55
N THR A 388 20.89 -0.89 7.17
CA THR A 388 21.36 -1.51 8.40
C THR A 388 20.30 -1.40 9.51
N HIS A 389 19.97 -2.53 10.13
CA HIS A 389 18.86 -2.67 11.07
C HIS A 389 19.23 -3.54 12.27
N VAL A 390 18.43 -3.46 13.33
CA VAL A 390 18.65 -4.22 14.59
C VAL A 390 18.22 -5.69 14.51
N ASP A 391 17.48 -6.07 13.47
CA ASP A 391 16.87 -7.41 13.32
C ASP A 391 17.87 -8.56 13.08
N PHE A 392 19.14 -8.27 12.85
CA PHE A 392 20.16 -9.30 12.59
C PHE A 392 21.30 -9.26 13.61
N TRP A 393 21.18 -8.39 14.61
CA TRP A 393 22.19 -8.25 15.63
C TRP A 393 21.89 -9.18 16.81
N GLU A 394 22.52 -10.35 16.84
CA GLU A 394 22.59 -11.23 18.01
C GLU A 394 24.05 -11.54 18.37
N PRO A 395 24.60 -10.90 19.41
CA PRO A 395 25.95 -11.18 19.86
C PRO A 395 26.12 -12.66 20.26
N GLY A 396 26.81 -13.44 19.43
CA GLY A 396 27.19 -14.82 19.72
C GLY A 396 26.22 -15.92 19.28
N ALA A 397 25.24 -15.61 18.41
CA ALA A 397 24.44 -16.66 17.77
C ALA A 397 25.26 -17.41 16.72
N GLU A 398 25.29 -18.75 16.81
CA GLU A 398 26.00 -19.67 15.91
C GLU A 398 25.13 -20.09 14.71
N TYR A 399 23.84 -19.73 14.71
CA TYR A 399 22.87 -20.15 13.71
C TYR A 399 22.39 -18.96 12.88
N LEU A 400 21.88 -19.28 11.68
CA LEU A 400 21.23 -18.33 10.77
C LEU A 400 20.43 -17.31 11.59
N PRO A 401 20.64 -16.00 11.41
CA PRO A 401 19.92 -14.99 12.17
C PRO A 401 18.42 -15.31 12.10
N ASP A 402 17.73 -15.25 13.25
CA ASP A 402 16.26 -15.27 13.29
C ASP A 402 15.81 -14.05 12.49
N TRP A 403 15.65 -14.25 11.18
CA TRP A 403 15.48 -13.17 10.22
C TRP A 403 14.10 -12.57 10.44
N ARG A 404 14.08 -11.25 10.53
CA ARG A 404 12.85 -10.47 10.66
C ARG A 404 12.84 -9.40 9.59
N TYR A 405 11.67 -8.80 9.40
CA TYR A 405 11.30 -8.00 8.24
C TYR A 405 12.16 -6.74 7.97
N SER A 406 13.17 -6.45 8.80
CA SER A 406 14.22 -5.43 8.57
C SER A 406 13.76 -3.97 8.70
N TYR A 407 12.53 -3.73 9.15
CA TYR A 407 11.94 -2.39 9.29
C TYR A 407 12.45 -1.59 10.51
N GLN A 408 13.33 -2.15 11.33
CA GLN A 408 13.92 -1.44 12.48
C GLN A 408 15.33 -0.95 12.17
N THR A 409 15.41 0.07 11.33
CA THR A 409 16.65 0.64 10.81
C THR A 409 17.39 1.49 11.84
N ILE A 410 18.73 1.50 11.72
CA ILE A 410 19.66 2.34 12.49
C ILE A 410 20.52 3.25 11.62
N SER A 411 20.62 2.99 10.31
CA SER A 411 21.23 3.85 9.30
C SER A 411 20.52 3.65 7.97
N PHE A 412 20.32 4.73 7.20
CA PHE A 412 19.70 4.70 5.86
C PHE A 412 20.72 4.80 4.71
N TYR A 413 21.98 5.10 5.04
CA TYR A 413 23.06 5.15 4.07
C TYR A 413 23.72 3.77 3.96
N GLY A 414 24.00 3.18 5.13
CA GLY A 414 24.63 1.88 5.24
C GLY A 414 23.68 0.74 4.93
N LYS A 415 24.18 -0.24 4.18
CA LYS A 415 23.45 -1.48 3.89
C LYS A 415 23.89 -2.56 4.87
N HIS A 416 23.00 -3.51 5.15
CA HIS A 416 23.25 -4.50 6.18
C HIS A 416 24.46 -5.38 5.81
N PRO A 417 25.55 -5.33 6.59
CA PRO A 417 26.84 -5.90 6.19
C PRO A 417 26.88 -7.43 6.22
N ASP A 418 25.91 -8.09 6.86
CA ASP A 418 25.86 -9.55 6.93
C ASP A 418 25.50 -10.20 5.59
N PHE A 419 24.92 -9.45 4.65
CA PHE A 419 24.58 -9.94 3.31
C PHE A 419 25.72 -9.78 2.31
N GLY A 420 26.68 -8.91 2.62
CA GLY A 420 27.82 -8.59 1.78
C GLY A 420 28.22 -7.13 1.85
N SER A 421 29.18 -6.77 1.01
CA SER A 421 29.72 -5.42 0.91
C SER A 421 28.88 -4.51 0.00
N PRO A 422 29.02 -3.17 0.13
CA PRO A 422 28.36 -2.22 -0.76
C PRO A 422 28.67 -2.44 -2.26
N ASP A 423 29.89 -2.88 -2.58
CA ASP A 423 30.30 -3.18 -3.95
C ASP A 423 29.57 -4.41 -4.51
N GLU A 424 29.39 -5.45 -3.70
CA GLU A 424 28.65 -6.64 -4.10
C GLU A 424 27.17 -6.35 -4.31
N LEU A 425 26.56 -5.50 -3.47
CA LEU A 425 25.18 -5.04 -3.69
C LEU A 425 25.04 -4.31 -5.02
N ARG A 426 25.94 -3.37 -5.32
CA ARG A 426 25.97 -2.65 -6.61
C ARG A 426 26.10 -3.61 -7.80
N GLN A 427 26.92 -4.64 -7.66
CA GLN A 427 27.08 -5.66 -8.70
C GLN A 427 25.82 -6.54 -8.84
N MET A 428 25.13 -6.85 -7.74
CA MET A 428 23.85 -7.56 -7.75
C MET A 428 22.78 -6.75 -8.48
N VAL A 429 22.62 -5.46 -8.15
CA VAL A 429 21.69 -4.55 -8.86
C VAL A 429 22.01 -4.50 -10.35
N ASN A 430 23.30 -4.38 -10.71
CA ASN A 430 23.74 -4.40 -12.11
C ASN A 430 23.41 -5.74 -12.82
N ALA A 431 23.33 -6.87 -12.12
CA ALA A 431 22.93 -8.15 -12.70
C ALA A 431 21.42 -8.26 -12.96
N PHE A 432 20.59 -7.67 -12.09
CA PHE A 432 19.17 -7.44 -12.37
C PHE A 432 18.98 -6.57 -13.61
N HIS A 433 19.74 -5.48 -13.74
CA HIS A 433 19.70 -4.62 -14.94
C HIS A 433 20.10 -5.37 -16.22
N LYS A 434 21.11 -6.26 -16.17
CA LYS A 434 21.48 -7.13 -17.30
C LYS A 434 20.35 -8.05 -17.74
N SER A 435 19.42 -8.36 -16.83
CA SER A 435 18.25 -9.20 -17.07
C SER A 435 16.98 -8.42 -17.42
N ASP A 436 17.08 -7.10 -17.64
CA ASP A 436 15.93 -6.19 -17.87
C ASP A 436 14.92 -6.20 -16.70
N VAL A 437 15.45 -6.33 -15.47
CA VAL A 437 14.68 -6.26 -14.23
C VAL A 437 15.18 -5.07 -13.40
N ALA A 438 14.27 -4.18 -13.06
CA ALA A 438 14.52 -3.06 -12.18
C ALA A 438 14.50 -3.48 -10.71
N VAL A 439 15.23 -2.75 -9.87
CA VAL A 439 15.35 -3.01 -8.43
C VAL A 439 14.84 -1.82 -7.64
N LEU A 440 13.71 -1.98 -6.98
CA LEU A 440 13.19 -1.05 -5.98
C LEU A 440 13.71 -1.43 -4.60
N LEU A 441 14.02 -0.41 -3.79
CA LEU A 441 14.37 -0.57 -2.39
C LEU A 441 13.24 -0.04 -1.52
N ASP A 442 12.76 -0.87 -0.60
CA ASP A 442 11.89 -0.42 0.48
C ASP A 442 12.69 0.39 1.52
N VAL A 443 12.23 1.60 1.83
CA VAL A 443 12.90 2.55 2.73
C VAL A 443 11.99 2.98 3.87
N VAL A 444 12.54 2.96 5.08
CA VAL A 444 11.80 3.24 6.32
C VAL A 444 12.00 4.66 6.79
N TYR A 445 11.48 5.62 6.02
CA TYR A 445 11.58 7.05 6.37
C TYR A 445 10.49 7.52 7.32
N SER A 446 9.60 6.63 7.76
CA SER A 446 8.48 6.92 8.63
C SER A 446 8.82 6.86 10.12
N HIS A 447 9.86 6.11 10.49
CA HIS A 447 10.33 5.96 11.87
C HIS A 447 11.76 5.39 11.92
N TYR A 448 12.36 5.38 13.10
CA TYR A 448 13.61 4.68 13.39
C TYR A 448 13.56 3.97 14.74
N SER A 449 14.39 2.94 14.90
CA SER A 449 14.48 2.21 16.16
C SER A 449 15.47 2.91 17.11
N PRO A 450 15.02 3.45 18.27
CA PRO A 450 15.94 4.07 19.21
C PRO A 450 16.80 3.05 19.97
N ARG A 451 16.31 1.82 20.06
CA ARG A 451 16.92 0.62 20.67
C ARG A 451 16.18 -0.59 20.10
N GLY A 452 16.82 -1.75 20.03
CA GLY A 452 16.08 -2.98 19.73
C GLY A 452 14.95 -3.19 20.74
N ASN A 453 13.73 -3.43 20.25
CA ASN A 453 12.51 -3.45 21.08
C ASN A 453 11.76 -4.80 21.00
N ASN A 454 12.39 -5.81 20.41
CA ASN A 454 11.87 -7.16 20.28
C ASN A 454 12.77 -8.15 21.04
N PRO A 455 12.25 -9.03 21.91
CA PRO A 455 13.08 -10.06 22.54
C PRO A 455 13.75 -10.99 21.51
N PRO A 456 15.02 -11.40 21.73
CA PRO A 456 15.90 -11.13 22.90
C PRO A 456 16.68 -9.80 22.85
N ARG A 457 16.38 -8.92 21.90
CA ARG A 457 17.25 -7.86 21.36
C ARG A 457 17.06 -6.49 22.04
N GLU A 458 17.06 -6.46 23.37
CA GLU A 458 17.16 -5.20 24.10
C GLU A 458 18.63 -4.74 24.14
N PHE A 459 18.98 -3.76 23.30
CA PHE A 459 20.32 -3.15 23.28
C PHE A 459 20.31 -1.74 23.86
N ALA A 460 21.49 -1.22 24.19
CA ALA A 460 21.68 0.19 24.48
C ALA A 460 21.24 1.05 23.28
N PRO A 461 20.88 2.33 23.49
CA PRO A 461 20.54 3.23 22.39
C PRO A 461 21.62 3.24 21.31
N ALA A 462 21.21 3.06 20.06
CA ALA A 462 22.09 2.99 18.90
C ALA A 462 21.51 3.80 17.74
N GLY A 463 22.38 4.31 16.87
CA GLY A 463 21.97 5.07 15.68
C GLY A 463 21.36 6.43 16.04
N PHE A 464 20.21 6.76 15.44
CA PHE A 464 19.61 8.09 15.49
C PHE A 464 19.33 8.63 16.90
N SER A 465 19.02 7.76 17.86
CA SER A 465 18.71 8.15 19.25
C SER A 465 19.92 8.68 20.02
N GLN A 466 21.15 8.46 19.53
CA GLN A 466 22.38 8.95 20.15
C GLN A 466 22.67 10.43 19.82
N TYR A 467 21.93 11.02 18.88
CA TYR A 467 22.13 12.40 18.44
C TYR A 467 21.13 13.33 19.11
N VAL A 468 21.65 14.41 19.70
CA VAL A 468 20.87 15.37 20.47
C VAL A 468 20.79 16.74 19.80
N SER A 469 19.63 17.35 19.95
CA SER A 469 19.34 18.74 19.62
C SER A 469 20.09 19.69 20.56
N GLN A 470 20.21 20.97 20.16
CA GLN A 470 20.88 22.02 20.95
C GLN A 470 20.27 22.19 22.35
N ASP A 471 18.98 21.91 22.53
CA ASP A 471 18.26 22.00 23.80
C ASP A 471 18.38 20.72 24.66
N GLY A 472 19.14 19.72 24.20
CA GLY A 472 19.30 18.42 24.86
C GLY A 472 18.19 17.42 24.56
N GLY A 473 17.22 17.76 23.70
CA GLY A 473 16.22 16.81 23.19
C GLY A 473 16.78 15.86 22.14
N GLU A 474 15.98 14.88 21.69
CA GLU A 474 16.35 14.03 20.55
C GLU A 474 16.43 14.86 19.26
N LEU A 475 17.48 14.69 18.46
CA LEU A 475 17.65 15.44 17.21
C LEU A 475 16.65 14.99 16.14
N TYR A 476 16.54 13.68 15.93
CA TYR A 476 15.71 13.09 14.88
C TYR A 476 14.27 12.80 15.35
N GLY A 477 14.06 12.63 16.66
CA GLY A 477 12.85 12.06 17.24
C GLY A 477 11.68 13.04 17.40
N ALA A 478 10.48 12.51 17.18
CA ALA A 478 9.20 13.13 17.51
C ALA A 478 8.37 12.19 18.40
N ALA A 479 7.11 11.95 18.03
CA ALA A 479 6.20 11.06 18.73
C ALA A 479 6.68 9.59 18.71
N TRP A 480 6.37 8.87 19.79
CA TRP A 480 6.50 7.42 19.83
C TRP A 480 5.44 6.77 18.95
N THR A 481 5.81 5.66 18.29
CA THR A 481 4.85 4.76 17.65
C THR A 481 4.32 3.73 18.66
N GLU A 482 3.17 3.12 18.35
CA GLU A 482 2.56 2.07 19.18
C GLU A 482 3.44 0.82 19.26
N TRP A 483 4.23 0.55 18.22
CA TRP A 483 5.22 -0.54 18.16
C TRP A 483 6.59 -0.16 18.73
N GLY A 484 6.69 0.90 19.54
CA GLY A 484 7.89 1.18 20.35
C GLY A 484 9.08 1.76 19.58
N THR A 485 8.85 2.47 18.47
CA THR A 485 9.88 3.19 17.69
C THR A 485 9.63 4.71 17.73
N ARG A 486 10.52 5.51 17.12
CA ARG A 486 10.40 6.97 17.06
C ARG A 486 10.03 7.44 15.66
N ARG A 487 8.99 8.26 15.54
CA ARG A 487 8.71 9.04 14.32
C ARG A 487 9.78 10.11 14.13
N PHE A 488 10.05 10.50 12.88
CA PHE A 488 10.89 11.65 12.60
C PHE A 488 10.15 12.97 12.84
N ASN A 489 10.87 14.01 13.25
CA ASN A 489 10.33 15.37 13.42
C ASN A 489 10.37 16.24 12.14
N TYR A 490 10.83 15.68 11.02
CA TYR A 490 10.90 16.28 9.67
C TYR A 490 11.30 17.77 9.65
N THR A 491 12.24 18.21 10.48
CA THR A 491 12.83 19.56 10.35
C THR A 491 13.55 19.68 9.00
N PRO A 492 13.83 20.89 8.49
CA PRO A 492 14.53 21.06 7.22
C PRO A 492 15.84 20.24 7.10
N GLU A 493 16.60 20.14 8.19
CA GLU A 493 17.85 19.38 8.27
C GLU A 493 17.60 17.87 8.18
N ILE A 494 16.59 17.37 8.90
CA ILE A 494 16.22 15.95 8.87
C ILE A 494 15.64 15.57 7.51
N ARG A 495 14.77 16.39 6.92
CA ARG A 495 14.23 16.15 5.57
C ARG A 495 15.36 16.10 4.55
N LYS A 496 16.28 17.07 4.58
CA LYS A 496 17.44 17.08 3.68
C LYS A 496 18.30 15.83 3.85
N ASN A 497 18.52 15.38 5.08
CA ASN A 497 19.29 14.17 5.36
C ASN A 497 18.61 12.90 4.83
N LEU A 498 17.30 12.75 5.00
CA LEU A 498 16.54 11.61 4.47
C LEU A 498 16.48 11.64 2.93
N ILE A 499 16.34 12.83 2.32
CA ILE A 499 16.39 13.01 0.87
C ILE A 499 17.77 12.60 0.32
N ASP A 500 18.85 13.00 0.99
CA ASP A 500 20.21 12.61 0.60
C ASP A 500 20.40 11.10 0.69
N ALA A 501 19.87 10.44 1.72
CA ALA A 501 19.90 8.97 1.82
C ALA A 501 19.17 8.31 0.64
N GLY A 502 17.97 8.81 0.30
CA GLY A 502 17.21 8.30 -0.86
C GLY A 502 17.96 8.48 -2.18
N LEU A 503 18.61 9.63 -2.38
CA LEU A 503 19.43 9.88 -3.56
C LEU A 503 20.70 9.03 -3.61
N VAL A 504 21.36 8.77 -2.47
CA VAL A 504 22.49 7.84 -2.38
C VAL A 504 22.05 6.43 -2.80
N ASN A 505 20.88 5.96 -2.36
CA ASN A 505 20.32 4.68 -2.80
C ASN A 505 20.16 4.64 -4.33
N LEU A 506 19.55 5.67 -4.92
CA LEU A 506 19.32 5.69 -6.36
C LEU A 506 20.62 5.89 -7.18
N ILE A 507 21.55 6.73 -6.73
CA ILE A 507 22.72 7.15 -7.51
C ILE A 507 23.92 6.24 -7.27
N ASP A 508 24.26 5.97 -6.02
CA ASP A 508 25.49 5.28 -5.65
C ASP A 508 25.32 3.75 -5.63
N TYR A 509 24.16 3.28 -5.15
CA TYR A 509 23.81 1.85 -5.17
C TYR A 509 23.13 1.41 -6.47
N GLY A 510 22.52 2.35 -7.19
CA GLY A 510 21.95 2.12 -8.52
C GLY A 510 20.52 1.58 -8.54
N PHE A 511 19.81 1.63 -7.41
CA PHE A 511 18.38 1.26 -7.37
C PHE A 511 17.56 2.11 -8.36
N ASP A 512 16.51 1.52 -8.93
CA ASP A 512 15.65 2.15 -9.93
C ASP A 512 14.45 2.87 -9.29
N GLY A 513 14.23 2.70 -8.00
CA GLY A 513 13.19 3.43 -7.29
C GLY A 513 13.15 3.09 -5.82
N LEU A 514 12.30 3.82 -5.10
CA LEU A 514 12.08 3.66 -3.67
C LEU A 514 10.61 3.30 -3.44
N ARG A 515 10.34 2.34 -2.56
CA ARG A 515 9.03 2.18 -1.92
C ARG A 515 9.14 2.74 -0.51
N ILE A 516 8.27 3.66 -0.13
CA ILE A 516 8.30 4.28 1.19
C ILE A 516 7.31 3.54 2.08
N ASP A 517 7.83 2.93 3.14
CA ASP A 517 7.02 2.35 4.21
C ASP A 517 6.21 3.43 4.96
N ASN A 518 4.93 3.14 5.21
CA ASN A 518 4.04 3.85 6.10
C ASN A 518 3.99 5.36 5.81
N VAL A 519 3.65 5.71 4.57
CA VAL A 519 3.51 7.09 4.11
C VAL A 519 2.43 7.83 4.88
N ASN A 520 1.36 7.16 5.34
CA ASN A 520 0.38 7.80 6.23
C ASN A 520 1.02 8.28 7.54
N GLY A 521 1.94 7.48 8.09
CA GLY A 521 2.72 7.83 9.27
C GLY A 521 3.67 9.00 9.06
N ILE A 522 4.06 9.28 7.81
CA ILE A 522 4.80 10.49 7.41
C ILE A 522 3.83 11.66 7.27
N ASP A 523 2.77 11.49 6.48
CA ASP A 523 1.78 12.49 6.13
C ASP A 523 1.10 13.13 7.35
N ALA A 524 0.85 12.32 8.38
CA ALA A 524 0.23 12.76 9.63
C ALA A 524 1.17 13.57 10.54
N GLN A 525 2.48 13.60 10.28
CA GLN A 525 3.43 14.36 11.08
C GLN A 525 3.61 15.79 10.56
N PRO A 526 3.90 16.76 11.44
CA PRO A 526 4.33 18.08 11.01
C PRO A 526 5.47 18.00 10.00
N TYR A 527 5.33 18.74 8.89
CA TYR A 527 6.30 18.81 7.79
C TYR A 527 6.53 17.51 6.99
N GLY A 528 5.77 16.44 7.26
CA GLY A 528 5.88 15.19 6.51
C GLY A 528 5.42 15.31 5.06
N ARG A 529 4.38 16.12 4.79
CA ARG A 529 3.93 16.43 3.42
C ARG A 529 5.00 17.13 2.60
N GLU A 530 5.68 18.08 3.23
CA GLU A 530 6.80 18.82 2.65
C GLU A 530 7.96 17.87 2.35
N PHE A 531 8.27 16.94 3.25
CA PHE A 531 9.28 15.90 3.01
C PHE A 531 8.98 15.08 1.76
N LEU A 532 7.77 14.53 1.64
CA LEU A 532 7.40 13.70 0.48
C LEU A 532 7.50 14.50 -0.83
N LYS A 533 7.04 15.75 -0.82
CA LYS A 533 7.12 16.65 -1.99
C LYS A 533 8.56 17.01 -2.36
N GLU A 534 9.40 17.31 -1.37
CA GLU A 534 10.82 17.62 -1.56
C GLU A 534 11.60 16.39 -2.05
N LEU A 535 11.30 15.20 -1.53
CA LEU A 535 11.90 13.93 -1.95
C LEU A 535 11.61 13.63 -3.42
N THR A 536 10.35 13.62 -3.84
CA THR A 536 10.03 13.31 -5.25
C THR A 536 10.53 14.39 -6.21
N ALA A 537 10.61 15.65 -5.78
CA ALA A 537 11.24 16.72 -6.56
C ALA A 537 12.74 16.49 -6.72
N ALA A 538 13.43 16.04 -5.66
CA ALA A 538 14.84 15.72 -5.72
C ALA A 538 15.12 14.50 -6.60
N VAL A 539 14.31 13.44 -6.50
CA VAL A 539 14.40 12.27 -7.38
C VAL A 539 14.20 12.69 -8.84
N ASP A 540 13.16 13.48 -9.15
CA ASP A 540 12.94 13.97 -10.52
C ASP A 540 14.11 14.82 -11.04
N LYS A 541 14.80 15.56 -10.16
CA LYS A 541 15.94 16.38 -10.54
C LYS A 541 17.16 15.52 -10.91
N TYR A 542 17.55 14.59 -10.04
CA TYR A 542 18.82 13.86 -10.18
C TYR A 542 18.69 12.50 -10.87
N ARG A 543 17.52 11.86 -10.80
CA ARG A 543 17.23 10.51 -11.32
C ARG A 543 15.76 10.43 -11.82
N PRO A 544 15.35 11.21 -12.83
CA PRO A 544 13.95 11.22 -13.29
C PRO A 544 13.42 9.86 -13.76
N GLN A 545 14.30 8.99 -14.26
CA GLN A 545 13.95 7.62 -14.65
C GLN A 545 13.48 6.75 -13.47
N SER A 546 13.83 7.14 -12.25
CA SER A 546 13.50 6.40 -11.04
C SER A 546 12.13 6.76 -10.49
N VAL A 547 11.50 5.82 -9.80
CA VAL A 547 10.14 6.00 -9.24
C VAL A 547 10.14 6.05 -7.73
N VAL A 548 9.10 6.66 -7.16
CA VAL A 548 8.84 6.65 -5.72
C VAL A 548 7.41 6.16 -5.52
N ILE A 549 7.27 5.00 -4.89
CA ILE A 549 6.00 4.36 -4.55
C ILE A 549 5.75 4.57 -3.06
N GLY A 550 4.52 4.81 -2.65
CA GLY A 550 4.16 4.89 -1.24
C GLY A 550 3.32 3.72 -0.79
N GLU A 551 3.68 3.04 0.29
CA GLU A 551 2.68 2.32 1.05
C GLU A 551 1.89 3.35 1.85
N GLY A 552 0.67 3.59 1.38
CA GLY A 552 -0.27 4.46 2.02
C GLY A 552 -1.66 3.89 1.84
N TYR A 553 -2.35 3.69 2.94
CA TYR A 553 -3.75 3.31 3.01
C TYR A 553 -4.63 4.57 3.04
N PHE A 554 -5.92 4.40 2.74
CA PHE A 554 -6.94 5.45 2.84
C PHE A 554 -6.75 6.63 1.88
N GLY A 555 -6.23 6.34 0.67
CA GLY A 555 -6.48 7.09 -0.57
C GLY A 555 -6.37 8.61 -0.55
N ASP A 556 -5.49 9.22 0.26
CA ASP A 556 -5.30 10.68 0.22
C ASP A 556 -4.81 11.08 -1.18
N PRO A 557 -5.64 11.76 -1.99
CA PRO A 557 -5.27 12.13 -3.35
C PRO A 557 -4.03 13.04 -3.41
N TYR A 558 -3.64 13.66 -2.29
CA TYR A 558 -2.41 14.42 -2.20
C TYR A 558 -1.18 13.58 -2.57
N LEU A 559 -1.14 12.31 -2.18
CA LEU A 559 0.07 11.48 -2.26
C LEU A 559 0.54 11.21 -3.69
N ASN A 560 -0.35 10.74 -4.56
CA ASN A 560 -0.06 10.38 -5.95
C ASN A 560 -0.45 11.45 -6.98
N ARG A 561 -1.08 12.55 -6.54
CA ARG A 561 -1.28 13.73 -7.39
C ARG A 561 0.05 14.37 -7.73
N SER A 562 0.14 14.92 -8.92
CA SER A 562 1.31 15.64 -9.38
C SER A 562 1.59 16.89 -8.54
N ARG A 563 2.87 17.26 -8.48
CA ARG A 563 3.31 18.43 -7.71
C ARG A 563 2.80 19.74 -8.32
N ASP A 564 2.62 19.79 -9.65
CA ASP A 564 2.09 20.96 -10.36
C ASP A 564 0.61 21.21 -10.00
N ASN A 565 -0.09 20.17 -9.58
CA ASN A 565 -1.46 20.23 -9.06
C ASN A 565 -1.53 20.12 -7.52
N GLY A 566 -0.42 20.41 -6.84
CA GLY A 566 -0.37 20.53 -5.38
C GLY A 566 -0.25 19.23 -4.60
N GLY A 567 0.04 18.10 -5.26
CA GLY A 567 0.33 16.81 -4.62
C GLY A 567 1.80 16.61 -4.20
N ALA A 568 2.08 15.44 -3.63
CA ALA A 568 3.42 15.00 -3.22
C ALA A 568 4.23 14.42 -4.39
N GLY A 569 3.58 13.97 -5.47
CA GLY A 569 4.27 13.48 -6.66
C GLY A 569 4.75 12.02 -6.59
N LEU A 570 4.20 11.18 -5.70
CA LEU A 570 4.47 9.75 -5.70
C LEU A 570 3.89 9.11 -6.96
N LEU A 571 4.59 8.12 -7.54
CA LEU A 571 4.13 7.42 -8.76
C LEU A 571 2.74 6.80 -8.55
N THR A 572 2.56 6.16 -7.40
CA THR A 572 1.33 5.51 -6.97
C THR A 572 1.40 5.23 -5.47
N THR A 573 0.25 4.93 -4.89
CA THR A 573 0.13 4.27 -3.59
C THR A 573 -0.58 2.93 -3.74
N TYR A 574 -0.62 2.17 -2.65
CA TYR A 574 -1.43 0.95 -2.55
C TYR A 574 -2.92 1.28 -2.66
N SER A 575 -3.70 0.34 -3.19
CA SER A 575 -5.15 0.45 -3.29
C SER A 575 -5.81 -0.18 -2.08
N ASP A 576 -6.18 0.63 -1.10
CA ASP A 576 -6.77 0.17 0.16
C ASP A 576 -8.18 -0.39 -0.03
N ARG A 577 -8.98 0.13 -0.96
CA ARG A 577 -10.34 -0.40 -1.19
C ARG A 577 -10.30 -1.73 -1.92
N PHE A 578 -9.45 -1.88 -2.94
CA PHE A 578 -9.18 -3.18 -3.54
C PHE A 578 -8.69 -4.16 -2.48
N TYR A 579 -7.72 -3.76 -1.67
CA TYR A 579 -7.20 -4.57 -0.58
C TYR A 579 -8.30 -5.01 0.40
N LEU A 580 -9.07 -4.08 0.95
CA LEU A 580 -10.17 -4.38 1.89
C LEU A 580 -11.27 -5.21 1.22
N TRP A 581 -11.56 -4.98 -0.06
CA TRP A 581 -12.50 -5.80 -0.80
C TRP A 581 -11.99 -7.23 -0.92
N PHE A 582 -10.74 -7.40 -1.37
CA PHE A 582 -10.08 -8.67 -1.57
C PHE A 582 -10.03 -9.46 -0.25
N THR A 583 -9.65 -8.83 0.84
CA THR A 583 -9.48 -9.52 2.12
C THR A 583 -10.80 -9.80 2.83
N GLU A 584 -11.70 -8.82 2.93
CA GLU A 584 -12.96 -8.98 3.68
C GLU A 584 -14.06 -9.71 2.90
N ASN A 585 -13.95 -9.81 1.57
CA ASN A 585 -14.98 -10.44 0.74
C ASN A 585 -14.44 -11.68 0.05
N LEU A 586 -13.33 -11.54 -0.69
CA LEU A 586 -12.82 -12.63 -1.51
C LEU A 586 -12.13 -13.71 -0.67
N LEU A 587 -11.16 -13.33 0.17
CA LEU A 587 -10.56 -14.25 1.13
C LEU A 587 -11.60 -14.64 2.17
N LYS A 588 -12.31 -13.64 2.71
CA LYS A 588 -13.53 -13.71 3.53
C LYS A 588 -14.35 -14.99 3.33
N TYR A 589 -14.90 -15.02 2.13
CA TYR A 589 -15.96 -15.89 1.68
C TYR A 589 -15.53 -16.51 0.34
N VAL A 590 -14.54 -17.40 0.40
CA VAL A 590 -13.85 -17.97 -0.78
C VAL A 590 -14.77 -18.67 -1.79
N ASP A 591 -15.99 -19.01 -1.41
CA ASP A 591 -17.01 -19.66 -2.25
C ASP A 591 -18.17 -18.71 -2.63
N GLU A 592 -18.26 -17.55 -1.99
CA GLU A 592 -19.35 -16.58 -2.15
C GLU A 592 -18.81 -15.21 -2.58
N ILE A 593 -18.40 -15.11 -3.85
CA ILE A 593 -17.89 -13.87 -4.43
C ILE A 593 -19.04 -12.88 -4.66
N ASP A 594 -19.04 -11.77 -3.92
CA ASP A 594 -19.95 -10.65 -4.15
C ASP A 594 -19.43 -9.73 -5.27
N THR A 595 -19.95 -9.96 -6.47
CA THR A 595 -19.58 -9.20 -7.68
C THR A 595 -20.22 -7.81 -7.73
N ARG A 596 -21.28 -7.52 -6.96
CA ARG A 596 -21.85 -6.16 -6.89
C ARG A 596 -20.96 -5.24 -6.07
N LYS A 597 -20.38 -5.76 -4.99
CA LYS A 597 -19.39 -5.01 -4.21
C LYS A 597 -18.10 -4.78 -4.99
N LEU A 598 -17.69 -5.76 -5.81
CA LEU A 598 -16.58 -5.62 -6.76
C LEU A 598 -16.85 -4.48 -7.75
N ASP A 599 -18.02 -4.47 -8.40
CA ASP A 599 -18.43 -3.43 -9.36
C ASP A 599 -18.43 -2.02 -8.74
N TYR A 600 -19.03 -1.89 -7.55
CA TYR A 600 -18.99 -0.63 -6.78
C TYR A 600 -17.55 -0.21 -6.47
N MET A 601 -16.69 -1.13 -6.01
CA MET A 601 -15.31 -0.83 -5.66
C MET A 601 -14.50 -0.40 -6.89
N LEU A 602 -14.60 -1.12 -8.02
CA LEU A 602 -13.92 -0.77 -9.27
C LEU A 602 -14.34 0.61 -9.78
N SER A 603 -15.60 0.97 -9.58
CA SER A 603 -16.14 2.30 -9.94
C SER A 603 -15.61 3.43 -9.06
N GLU A 604 -15.28 3.14 -7.79
CA GLU A 604 -14.95 4.14 -6.78
C GLU A 604 -13.44 4.29 -6.52
N ASP A 605 -12.67 3.20 -6.56
CA ASP A 605 -11.25 3.13 -6.14
C ASP A 605 -10.28 3.69 -7.19
N TRP A 606 -10.66 3.56 -8.45
CA TRP A 606 -9.81 3.83 -9.61
C TRP A 606 -9.20 5.25 -9.73
N PRO A 607 -9.83 6.33 -9.24
CA PRO A 607 -9.20 7.65 -9.27
C PRO A 607 -8.03 7.83 -8.28
N LEU A 608 -7.80 6.87 -7.37
CA LEU A 608 -7.03 7.09 -6.14
C LEU A 608 -5.77 6.21 -6.01
N ALA A 609 -5.70 5.05 -6.65
CA ALA A 609 -4.50 4.20 -6.63
C ALA A 609 -4.38 3.35 -7.90
N MET A 610 -3.14 3.13 -8.36
CA MET A 610 -2.83 2.37 -9.58
C MET A 610 -2.09 1.06 -9.30
N LEU A 611 -1.72 0.81 -8.02
CA LEU A 611 -1.00 -0.38 -7.58
C LEU A 611 -1.93 -1.32 -6.82
N TYR A 612 -2.22 -2.44 -7.45
CA TYR A 612 -3.09 -3.49 -6.91
C TYR A 612 -2.23 -4.71 -6.59
N TYR A 613 -2.56 -5.41 -5.51
CA TYR A 613 -1.86 -6.61 -5.07
C TYR A 613 -2.84 -7.63 -4.50
N PRO A 614 -2.67 -8.94 -4.76
CA PRO A 614 -3.46 -9.99 -4.15
C PRO A 614 -2.95 -10.37 -2.74
N GLY A 615 -1.75 -9.93 -2.40
CA GLY A 615 -1.11 -10.12 -1.10
C GLY A 615 0.34 -9.62 -1.14
N ASN A 616 0.83 -9.19 0.01
CA ASN A 616 2.19 -8.70 0.21
C ASN A 616 2.75 -9.31 1.52
N HIS A 617 3.97 -8.93 1.89
CA HIS A 617 4.66 -9.48 3.04
C HIS A 617 3.91 -9.24 4.38
N ASP A 618 3.26 -8.08 4.55
CA ASP A 618 2.46 -7.77 5.75
C ASP A 618 1.26 -8.69 5.89
N GLU A 619 0.57 -8.99 4.79
CA GLU A 619 -0.59 -9.90 4.79
C GLU A 619 -0.21 -11.33 5.15
N PHE A 620 0.98 -11.74 4.73
CA PHE A 620 1.45 -13.10 4.97
C PHE A 620 2.18 -13.26 6.31
N ALA A 621 2.55 -12.18 7.01
CA ALA A 621 3.39 -12.22 8.20
C ALA A 621 2.69 -12.64 9.51
N ASN A 622 1.57 -12.01 9.87
CA ASN A 622 1.05 -12.02 11.25
C ASN A 622 -0.38 -12.60 11.38
N PRO A 623 -0.54 -13.79 11.98
CA PRO A 623 -1.88 -14.32 12.29
C PRO A 623 -2.50 -13.57 13.47
N GLY A 624 -3.64 -12.90 13.27
CA GLY A 624 -4.53 -12.48 14.37
C GLY A 624 -4.76 -10.97 14.57
N ASN A 625 -4.27 -10.10 13.69
CA ASN A 625 -4.74 -8.72 13.65
C ASN A 625 -6.02 -8.64 12.78
N PRO A 626 -7.14 -8.06 13.24
CA PRO A 626 -8.35 -7.91 12.44
C PRO A 626 -8.18 -7.06 11.17
N PHE A 627 -7.08 -6.31 11.03
CA PHE A 627 -6.72 -5.56 9.82
C PHE A 627 -5.64 -6.21 8.94
N GLN A 628 -4.91 -7.24 9.40
CA GLN A 628 -3.92 -7.94 8.57
C GLN A 628 -4.49 -9.29 8.17
N ALA A 629 -4.65 -9.49 6.88
CA ALA A 629 -5.42 -10.58 6.32
C ALA A 629 -4.65 -11.90 6.44
N ARG A 630 -4.98 -12.62 7.52
CA ARG A 630 -4.85 -14.08 7.68
C ARG A 630 -3.48 -14.66 7.95
N GLY A 631 -2.37 -13.91 7.86
CA GLY A 631 -1.04 -14.39 8.30
C GLY A 631 -0.72 -15.79 7.77
N ARG A 632 -1.09 -16.01 6.50
CA ARG A 632 -1.00 -17.25 5.72
C ARG A 632 -0.90 -16.90 4.25
N TYR A 633 -0.09 -17.63 3.49
CA TYR A 633 -0.03 -17.52 2.04
C TYR A 633 -1.37 -17.88 1.40
N LEU A 634 -1.58 -17.40 0.17
CA LEU A 634 -2.86 -17.56 -0.51
C LEU A 634 -3.27 -19.03 -0.71
N ALA A 635 -2.31 -19.93 -0.93
CA ALA A 635 -2.57 -21.37 -1.07
C ALA A 635 -3.26 -21.97 0.17
N ASP A 636 -2.83 -21.56 1.37
CA ASP A 636 -3.46 -21.95 2.63
C ASP A 636 -4.77 -21.20 2.90
N ALA A 637 -4.83 -19.92 2.52
CA ALA A 637 -5.99 -19.07 2.77
C ALA A 637 -7.25 -19.54 2.01
N ILE A 638 -7.08 -20.38 0.98
CA ILE A 638 -8.15 -20.96 0.16
C ILE A 638 -8.31 -22.49 0.35
N ASP A 639 -7.76 -23.05 1.44
CA ASP A 639 -7.91 -24.47 1.85
C ASP A 639 -7.36 -25.50 0.84
N GLY A 640 -6.21 -25.21 0.22
CA GLY A 640 -5.32 -26.13 -0.53
C GLY A 640 -5.98 -27.35 -1.22
N GLY A 641 -6.26 -27.25 -2.53
CA GLY A 641 -6.89 -28.32 -3.33
C GLY A 641 -7.00 -27.98 -4.82
N GLU A 642 -8.10 -28.35 -5.51
CA GLU A 642 -8.48 -27.93 -6.90
C GLU A 642 -8.58 -26.39 -7.11
N HIS A 643 -8.14 -25.61 -6.11
CA HIS A 643 -8.32 -24.18 -5.92
C HIS A 643 -7.20 -23.34 -6.55
N ASN A 644 -6.23 -23.97 -7.22
CA ASN A 644 -5.17 -23.28 -7.99
C ASN A 644 -5.79 -22.34 -9.04
N GLN A 645 -6.91 -22.74 -9.64
CA GLN A 645 -7.63 -21.93 -10.61
C GLN A 645 -8.24 -20.66 -9.98
N LYS A 646 -8.61 -20.66 -8.69
CA LYS A 646 -9.02 -19.44 -7.97
C LYS A 646 -7.87 -18.43 -7.91
N ILE A 647 -6.67 -18.86 -7.51
CA ILE A 647 -5.46 -18.00 -7.50
C ILE A 647 -5.20 -17.41 -8.88
N ARG A 648 -5.36 -18.22 -9.94
CA ARG A 648 -5.27 -17.77 -11.33
C ARG A 648 -6.22 -16.62 -11.62
N SER A 649 -7.52 -16.83 -11.44
CA SER A 649 -8.54 -15.81 -11.73
C SER A 649 -8.39 -14.55 -10.85
N TRP A 650 -8.08 -14.70 -9.57
CA TRP A 650 -7.94 -13.58 -8.64
C TRP A 650 -6.70 -12.74 -8.94
N SER A 651 -5.60 -13.38 -9.33
CA SER A 651 -4.40 -12.69 -9.79
C SER A 651 -4.65 -11.94 -11.10
N ALA A 652 -5.40 -12.56 -12.04
CA ALA A 652 -5.79 -11.93 -13.29
C ALA A 652 -6.68 -10.70 -13.08
N LEU A 653 -7.68 -10.80 -12.20
CA LEU A 653 -8.53 -9.67 -11.79
C LEU A 653 -7.67 -8.51 -11.27
N THR A 654 -6.74 -8.80 -10.35
CA THR A 654 -5.85 -7.81 -9.75
C THR A 654 -4.96 -7.14 -10.80
N LEU A 655 -4.33 -7.94 -11.67
CA LEU A 655 -3.43 -7.45 -12.71
C LEU A 655 -4.16 -6.57 -13.74
N PHE A 656 -5.29 -7.04 -14.26
CA PHE A 656 -6.01 -6.34 -15.34
C PHE A 656 -6.75 -5.09 -14.87
N ALA A 657 -7.09 -5.05 -13.58
CA ALA A 657 -7.54 -3.86 -12.88
C ALA A 657 -6.37 -2.96 -12.42
N SER A 658 -5.24 -2.90 -13.11
CA SER A 658 -4.15 -2.02 -12.68
C SER A 658 -3.29 -1.51 -13.83
N SER A 659 -2.35 -0.61 -13.49
CA SER A 659 -1.16 -0.33 -14.30
C SER A 659 0.12 -0.82 -13.60
N TYR A 660 0.06 -1.00 -12.29
CA TYR A 660 1.13 -1.54 -11.47
C TYR A 660 0.58 -2.70 -10.66
N TYR A 661 1.25 -3.84 -10.75
CA TYR A 661 0.87 -5.07 -10.08
C TYR A 661 1.99 -5.52 -9.18
N LEU A 662 1.68 -5.83 -7.93
CA LEU A 662 2.62 -6.33 -6.94
C LEU A 662 2.13 -7.68 -6.42
N ASP A 663 3.06 -8.61 -6.23
CA ASP A 663 2.82 -9.93 -5.63
C ASP A 663 4.11 -10.46 -4.97
N MET A 664 4.07 -11.68 -4.43
CA MET A 664 5.25 -12.40 -3.92
C MET A 664 5.46 -13.75 -4.61
N PHE A 665 6.70 -14.25 -4.65
CA PHE A 665 7.02 -15.56 -5.24
C PHE A 665 6.27 -16.74 -4.61
N GLN A 666 6.00 -16.67 -3.32
CA GLN A 666 5.30 -17.69 -2.55
C GLN A 666 3.88 -17.93 -3.06
N LEU A 667 3.25 -16.90 -3.66
CA LEU A 667 1.98 -17.01 -4.36
C LEU A 667 2.08 -17.99 -5.53
N TRP A 668 3.18 -17.93 -6.29
CA TRP A 668 3.37 -18.69 -7.52
C TRP A 668 3.91 -20.08 -7.30
N THR A 669 4.76 -20.26 -6.30
CA THR A 669 5.17 -21.59 -5.88
C THR A 669 4.03 -22.35 -5.20
N MET A 670 2.83 -21.76 -5.07
CA MET A 670 1.71 -22.35 -4.32
C MET A 670 2.17 -22.74 -2.91
N GLN A 671 2.98 -21.88 -2.31
CA GLN A 671 3.60 -22.19 -1.02
C GLN A 671 2.55 -22.07 0.08
N GLU A 672 2.52 -23.08 0.93
CA GLU A 672 1.69 -23.16 2.13
C GLU A 672 2.44 -22.55 3.32
N GLY A 673 1.72 -22.27 4.40
CA GLY A 673 2.24 -21.62 5.60
C GLY A 673 2.09 -20.11 5.55
N ASN A 674 3.07 -19.39 6.08
CA ASN A 674 3.04 -17.93 6.19
C ASN A 674 4.45 -17.33 6.12
N LEU A 675 4.55 -16.01 6.02
CA LEU A 675 5.83 -15.32 6.10
C LEU A 675 6.24 -15.24 7.56
N ASN A 676 7.31 -15.95 7.93
CA ASN A 676 7.90 -15.93 9.27
C ASN A 676 9.39 -16.25 9.14
N SER A 677 10.14 -16.21 10.23
CA SER A 677 11.60 -16.40 10.24
C SER A 677 12.15 -17.76 9.76
N ASN A 678 11.32 -18.66 9.23
CA ASN A 678 11.73 -19.91 8.57
C ASN A 678 10.97 -20.16 7.25
N ALA A 679 10.56 -19.11 6.54
CA ALA A 679 9.73 -19.22 5.35
C ALA A 679 10.43 -18.84 4.01
N PRO A 680 11.65 -19.34 3.71
CA PRO A 680 12.27 -19.08 2.42
C PRO A 680 11.43 -19.67 1.29
N ILE A 681 11.58 -19.11 0.08
CA ILE A 681 10.80 -19.54 -1.08
C ILE A 681 11.11 -21.01 -1.38
N ASN A 682 10.05 -21.80 -1.53
CA ASN A 682 10.15 -23.24 -1.78
C ASN A 682 10.29 -23.53 -3.28
N TRP A 683 11.50 -23.25 -3.81
CA TRP A 683 11.81 -23.41 -5.24
C TRP A 683 11.61 -24.82 -5.78
N SER A 684 11.67 -25.87 -4.94
CA SER A 684 11.46 -27.25 -5.41
C SER A 684 10.02 -27.50 -5.89
N LYS A 685 9.04 -26.71 -5.43
CA LYS A 685 7.65 -26.81 -5.92
C LYS A 685 7.53 -26.53 -7.42
N LEU A 686 8.47 -25.78 -8.01
CA LEU A 686 8.51 -25.55 -9.46
C LEU A 686 8.71 -26.83 -10.29
N THR A 687 9.11 -27.95 -9.66
CA THR A 687 9.25 -29.25 -10.33
C THR A 687 7.94 -30.05 -10.35
N GLU A 688 6.94 -29.64 -9.59
CA GLU A 688 5.60 -30.24 -9.58
C GLU A 688 4.83 -29.75 -10.82
N GLU A 689 4.24 -30.67 -11.58
CA GLU A 689 3.65 -30.36 -12.90
C GLU A 689 2.54 -29.30 -12.82
N GLU A 690 1.62 -29.42 -11.86
CA GLU A 690 0.52 -28.46 -11.68
C GLU A 690 1.02 -27.06 -11.30
N VAL A 691 2.06 -26.98 -10.44
CA VAL A 691 2.69 -25.70 -10.06
C VAL A 691 3.42 -25.11 -11.26
N ALA A 692 4.15 -25.93 -12.03
CA ALA A 692 4.85 -25.47 -13.22
C ALA A 692 3.89 -24.90 -14.28
N GLN A 693 2.73 -25.53 -14.51
CA GLN A 693 1.69 -25.04 -15.41
C GLN A 693 1.10 -23.71 -14.92
N MET A 694 0.79 -23.59 -13.62
CA MET A 694 0.32 -22.34 -13.02
C MET A 694 1.35 -21.22 -13.18
N VAL A 695 2.60 -21.48 -12.82
CA VAL A 695 3.71 -20.53 -12.92
C VAL A 695 3.92 -20.08 -14.37
N GLN A 696 3.82 -21.02 -15.33
CA GLN A 696 3.93 -20.71 -16.75
C GLN A 696 2.79 -19.79 -17.22
N PHE A 697 1.54 -20.09 -16.85
CA PHE A 697 0.39 -19.23 -17.15
C PHE A 697 0.58 -17.82 -16.57
N GLN A 698 1.00 -17.72 -15.30
CA GLN A 698 1.19 -16.45 -14.61
C GLN A 698 2.31 -15.62 -15.24
N GLY A 699 3.41 -16.27 -15.63
CA GLY A 699 4.46 -15.61 -16.39
C GLY A 699 3.98 -15.10 -17.75
N ASP A 700 3.17 -15.89 -18.48
CA ASP A 700 2.59 -15.49 -19.76
C ASP A 700 1.55 -14.37 -19.61
N MET A 701 0.76 -14.39 -18.54
CA MET A 701 -0.20 -13.34 -18.19
C MET A 701 0.50 -12.00 -17.89
N LYS A 702 1.58 -12.03 -17.09
CA LYS A 702 2.43 -10.84 -16.83
C LYS A 702 3.09 -10.32 -18.10
N ARG A 703 3.59 -11.21 -18.97
CA ARG A 703 4.14 -10.84 -20.29
C ARG A 703 3.10 -10.22 -21.19
N PHE A 704 1.89 -10.78 -21.23
CA PHE A 704 0.76 -10.23 -21.98
C PHE A 704 0.45 -8.80 -21.52
N PHE A 705 0.29 -8.59 -20.21
CA PHE A 705 0.06 -7.28 -19.61
C PHE A 705 1.15 -6.26 -19.96
N ARG A 706 2.42 -6.64 -19.85
CA ARG A 706 3.57 -5.77 -20.19
C ARG A 706 3.67 -5.47 -21.69
N ALA A 707 3.22 -6.38 -22.55
CA ALA A 707 3.30 -6.22 -24.00
C ALA A 707 2.22 -5.28 -24.55
N GLN A 708 1.22 -4.91 -23.75
CA GLN A 708 0.06 -4.13 -24.18
C GLN A 708 0.16 -2.66 -23.69
N PRO A 709 0.47 -1.67 -24.55
CA PRO A 709 0.48 -0.24 -24.18
C PRO A 709 -0.85 0.24 -23.58
N ALA A 710 -1.96 -0.42 -23.90
CA ALA A 710 -3.28 -0.15 -23.31
C ALA A 710 -3.31 -0.28 -21.77
N PHE A 711 -2.36 -1.04 -21.17
CA PHE A 711 -2.21 -1.15 -19.72
C PHE A 711 -1.35 -0.05 -19.09
N ALA A 712 -0.73 0.82 -19.90
CA ALA A 712 0.21 1.81 -19.41
C ALA A 712 -0.48 2.88 -18.55
N PRO A 713 0.23 3.47 -17.57
CA PRO A 713 -0.31 4.52 -16.72
C PRO A 713 -0.91 5.72 -17.45
N TYR A 714 -0.35 6.09 -18.62
CA TYR A 714 -0.85 7.22 -19.43
C TYR A 714 -2.07 6.88 -20.29
N ASN A 715 -2.44 5.61 -20.39
CA ASN A 715 -3.69 5.13 -20.99
C ASN A 715 -4.73 4.79 -19.90
N MET A 716 -4.45 5.15 -18.64
CA MET A 716 -5.35 4.98 -17.51
C MET A 716 -6.40 6.09 -17.49
N HIS A 717 -7.68 5.73 -17.42
CA HIS A 717 -8.77 6.70 -17.36
C HIS A 717 -9.56 6.60 -16.07
N ARG A 718 -10.21 7.70 -15.66
CA ARG A 718 -11.05 7.73 -14.45
C ARG A 718 -12.15 6.67 -14.48
N ASN A 719 -12.70 6.42 -15.67
CA ASN A 719 -13.75 5.44 -15.90
C ASN A 719 -13.21 4.36 -16.84
N MET A 720 -12.27 3.53 -16.36
CA MET A 720 -11.90 2.33 -17.11
C MET A 720 -13.16 1.51 -17.37
N LEU A 721 -13.43 1.23 -18.64
CA LEU A 721 -14.63 0.49 -19.03
C LEU A 721 -14.48 -0.96 -18.56
N HIS A 722 -15.40 -1.36 -17.70
CA HIS A 722 -15.51 -2.71 -17.23
C HIS A 722 -16.97 -3.15 -17.27
N TRP A 723 -17.16 -4.46 -17.40
CA TRP A 723 -18.46 -5.10 -17.32
C TRP A 723 -18.38 -6.24 -16.33
N VAL A 724 -19.39 -6.31 -15.45
CA VAL A 724 -19.52 -7.39 -14.48
C VAL A 724 -20.81 -8.14 -14.80
N ASP A 725 -20.67 -9.38 -15.26
CA ASP A 725 -21.77 -10.33 -15.35
C ASP A 725 -21.96 -10.95 -13.97
N HIS A 726 -22.95 -10.43 -13.23
CA HIS A 726 -23.23 -10.88 -11.87
C HIS A 726 -23.76 -12.33 -11.80
N GLU A 727 -24.40 -12.82 -12.86
CA GLU A 727 -24.98 -14.16 -12.90
C GLU A 727 -23.87 -15.20 -13.07
N ASN A 728 -23.01 -14.99 -14.06
CA ASN A 728 -21.91 -15.90 -14.37
C ASN A 728 -20.64 -15.60 -13.56
N LYS A 729 -20.62 -14.49 -12.81
CA LYS A 729 -19.45 -13.98 -12.06
C LYS A 729 -18.24 -13.70 -12.96
N VAL A 730 -18.47 -13.13 -14.13
CA VAL A 730 -17.40 -12.79 -15.09
C VAL A 730 -17.15 -11.29 -15.07
N VAL A 731 -15.87 -10.91 -15.07
CA VAL A 731 -15.43 -9.52 -15.17
C VAL A 731 -14.68 -9.33 -16.48
N THR A 732 -15.06 -8.32 -17.24
CA THR A 732 -14.37 -7.93 -18.47
C THR A 732 -13.84 -6.51 -18.34
N PHE A 733 -12.57 -6.30 -18.66
CA PHE A 733 -11.95 -4.98 -18.78
C PHE A 733 -11.69 -4.67 -20.25
N GLU A 734 -12.09 -3.48 -20.70
CA GLU A 734 -11.60 -2.90 -21.95
C GLU A 734 -10.47 -1.92 -21.65
N ARG A 735 -9.35 -2.14 -22.34
CA ARG A 735 -8.17 -1.28 -22.30
C ARG A 735 -7.91 -0.77 -23.71
N ILE A 736 -7.59 0.51 -23.83
CA ILE A 736 -7.37 1.17 -25.12
C ILE A 736 -5.97 1.78 -25.10
N ASP A 737 -5.20 1.51 -26.15
CA ASP A 737 -4.05 2.33 -26.47
C ASP A 737 -4.51 3.56 -27.26
N PHE A 738 -4.56 4.73 -26.61
CA PHE A 738 -5.12 5.94 -27.23
C PHE A 738 -4.22 6.52 -28.32
N GLU A 739 -2.95 6.15 -28.38
CA GLU A 739 -2.06 6.58 -29.46
C GLU A 739 -2.44 5.91 -30.78
N THR A 740 -2.76 4.62 -30.74
CA THR A 740 -3.04 3.82 -31.95
C THR A 740 -4.54 3.56 -32.18
N GLY A 741 -5.35 3.63 -31.13
CA GLY A 741 -6.73 3.17 -31.10
C GLY A 741 -6.90 1.66 -30.92
N GLN A 742 -5.83 0.91 -30.65
CA GLN A 742 -5.92 -0.54 -30.44
C GLN A 742 -6.66 -0.87 -29.14
N ARG A 743 -7.63 -1.78 -29.22
CA ARG A 743 -8.40 -2.26 -28.06
C ARG A 743 -7.92 -3.63 -27.60
N VAL A 744 -7.91 -3.82 -26.28
CA VAL A 744 -7.59 -5.06 -25.60
C VAL A 744 -8.70 -5.37 -24.61
N TYR A 745 -9.24 -6.59 -24.67
CA TYR A 745 -10.24 -7.07 -23.73
C TYR A 745 -9.61 -8.14 -22.84
N ALA A 746 -9.71 -7.97 -21.52
CA ALA A 746 -9.25 -8.95 -20.55
C ALA A 746 -10.45 -9.47 -19.75
N VAL A 747 -10.73 -10.76 -19.89
CA VAL A 747 -11.92 -11.42 -19.36
C VAL A 747 -11.49 -12.44 -18.31
N THR A 748 -12.08 -12.34 -17.13
CA THR A 748 -11.79 -13.20 -15.99
C THR A 748 -13.10 -13.81 -15.47
N ASN A 749 -13.21 -15.12 -15.54
CA ASN A 749 -14.25 -15.87 -14.84
C ASN A 749 -13.86 -16.01 -13.36
N LEU A 750 -14.74 -15.60 -12.45
CA LEU A 750 -14.57 -15.82 -11.01
C LEU A 750 -15.44 -16.98 -10.50
N GLY A 751 -16.26 -17.57 -11.38
CA GLY A 751 -17.12 -18.72 -11.12
C GLY A 751 -16.40 -20.06 -11.23
N ASP A 752 -17.02 -21.07 -10.64
CA ASP A 752 -16.55 -22.46 -10.55
C ASP A 752 -17.00 -23.36 -11.70
N HIS A 753 -17.64 -22.78 -12.72
CA HIS A 753 -18.14 -23.51 -13.88
C HIS A 753 -17.62 -22.91 -15.18
N GLU A 754 -17.41 -23.79 -16.15
CA GLU A 754 -17.14 -23.42 -17.54
C GLU A 754 -18.41 -22.84 -18.20
N ILE A 755 -18.19 -21.88 -19.09
CA ILE A 755 -19.23 -21.25 -19.88
C ILE A 755 -18.88 -21.40 -21.35
N GLU A 756 -19.61 -22.27 -22.04
CA GLU A 756 -19.52 -22.40 -23.49
C GLU A 756 -20.20 -21.20 -24.17
N ASN A 757 -19.60 -20.71 -25.26
CA ASN A 757 -20.16 -19.64 -26.08
C ASN A 757 -20.46 -18.35 -25.28
N TYR A 758 -19.58 -18.01 -24.33
CA TYR A 758 -19.66 -16.75 -23.59
C TYR A 758 -19.46 -15.57 -24.53
N LYS A 759 -20.25 -14.51 -24.33
CA LYS A 759 -20.28 -13.34 -25.21
C LYS A 759 -19.91 -12.09 -24.45
N ILE A 760 -19.03 -11.30 -25.04
CA ILE A 760 -18.74 -9.94 -24.55
C ILE A 760 -19.02 -8.92 -25.66
N PRO A 761 -19.46 -7.70 -25.28
CA PRO A 761 -19.52 -6.60 -26.22
C PRO A 761 -18.11 -6.17 -26.63
N VAL A 762 -17.93 -5.85 -27.91
CA VAL A 762 -16.67 -5.32 -28.46
C VAL A 762 -16.93 -4.20 -29.45
N PHE A 763 -15.88 -3.40 -29.69
CA PHE A 763 -15.85 -2.39 -30.72
C PHE A 763 -14.56 -2.52 -31.55
N PRO A 764 -14.58 -2.25 -32.86
CA PRO A 764 -15.74 -2.03 -33.74
C PRO A 764 -16.53 -3.32 -34.10
N GLU A 765 -17.69 -3.16 -34.76
CA GLU A 765 -18.69 -4.22 -35.06
C GLU A 765 -18.12 -5.50 -35.71
N ASP A 766 -17.24 -5.32 -36.70
CA ASP A 766 -16.67 -6.41 -37.52
C ASP A 766 -15.15 -6.61 -37.26
N ALA A 767 -14.67 -6.22 -36.08
CA ALA A 767 -13.25 -6.34 -35.72
C ALA A 767 -12.78 -7.80 -35.62
N LYS A 768 -11.50 -8.03 -35.92
CA LYS A 768 -10.83 -9.30 -35.69
C LYS A 768 -9.93 -9.18 -34.45
N PHE A 769 -10.05 -10.15 -33.55
CA PHE A 769 -9.26 -10.26 -32.34
C PHE A 769 -8.35 -11.49 -32.37
N GLU A 770 -7.12 -11.33 -31.89
CA GLU A 770 -6.25 -12.45 -31.51
C GLU A 770 -6.54 -12.86 -30.07
N VAL A 771 -6.72 -14.15 -29.84
CA VAL A 771 -6.74 -14.74 -28.48
C VAL A 771 -5.29 -14.84 -28.02
N ALA A 772 -4.78 -13.75 -27.43
CA ALA A 772 -3.37 -13.61 -27.08
C ALA A 772 -3.03 -14.36 -25.78
N LEU A 773 -3.94 -14.33 -24.80
CA LEU A 773 -3.88 -15.09 -23.56
C LEU A 773 -5.13 -15.97 -23.45
N ASP A 774 -4.96 -17.23 -23.06
CA ASP A 774 -6.07 -18.15 -22.82
C ASP A 774 -5.62 -19.22 -21.81
N SER A 775 -6.30 -19.27 -20.67
CA SER A 775 -6.02 -20.25 -19.62
C SER A 775 -6.34 -21.68 -20.01
N ASP A 776 -7.17 -21.89 -21.04
CA ASP A 776 -7.59 -23.21 -21.52
C ASP A 776 -6.56 -23.86 -22.47
N ARG A 777 -5.42 -23.20 -22.75
CA ARG A 777 -4.40 -23.83 -23.62
C ARG A 777 -3.82 -25.09 -22.97
N ALA A 778 -3.54 -26.11 -23.78
CA ALA A 778 -2.95 -27.38 -23.34
C ALA A 778 -1.63 -27.21 -22.55
N ILE A 779 -0.86 -26.16 -22.83
CA ILE A 779 0.38 -25.85 -22.08
C ILE A 779 0.15 -25.44 -20.62
N TYR A 780 -1.09 -25.09 -20.26
CA TYR A 780 -1.53 -24.75 -18.91
C TYR A 780 -2.46 -25.83 -18.31
N GLY A 781 -2.61 -26.97 -19.00
CA GLY A 781 -3.46 -28.08 -18.57
C GLY A 781 -4.93 -28.01 -19.04
N GLY A 782 -5.28 -27.09 -19.95
CA GLY A 782 -6.64 -27.00 -20.54
C GLY A 782 -6.83 -27.82 -21.83
N GLU A 783 -7.99 -27.65 -22.47
CA GLU A 783 -8.48 -28.41 -23.63
C GLU A 783 -8.31 -27.71 -24.99
N GLU A 784 -7.91 -26.44 -25.00
CA GLU A 784 -7.64 -25.60 -26.19
C GLU A 784 -8.89 -25.37 -27.05
N ASN A 785 -10.01 -25.00 -26.41
CA ASN A 785 -11.31 -24.83 -27.06
C ASN A 785 -11.42 -23.57 -27.93
N ASN A 786 -10.63 -22.53 -27.66
CA ASN A 786 -10.71 -21.27 -28.39
C ASN A 786 -9.80 -21.24 -29.63
N PRO A 787 -10.27 -20.68 -30.77
CA PRO A 787 -9.43 -20.49 -31.94
C PRO A 787 -8.42 -19.36 -31.71
N LYS A 788 -7.28 -19.39 -32.42
CA LYS A 788 -6.27 -18.31 -32.34
C LYS A 788 -6.83 -16.91 -32.68
N PHE A 789 -7.80 -16.83 -33.59
CA PHE A 789 -8.43 -15.56 -33.97
C PHE A 789 -9.94 -15.70 -33.93
N ILE A 790 -10.60 -14.70 -33.37
CA ILE A 790 -12.05 -14.57 -33.30
C ILE A 790 -12.44 -13.33 -34.10
N LYS A 791 -13.58 -13.40 -34.80
CA LYS A 791 -14.17 -12.24 -35.46
C LYS A 791 -15.38 -11.79 -34.67
N ALA A 792 -15.50 -10.49 -34.48
CA ALA A 792 -16.70 -9.89 -33.98
C ALA A 792 -17.82 -10.01 -35.03
N ALA A 793 -19.05 -10.12 -34.54
CA ALA A 793 -20.26 -10.01 -35.33
C ALA A 793 -21.31 -9.28 -34.46
N ASP A 794 -22.00 -8.30 -35.04
CA ASP A 794 -23.01 -7.50 -34.33
C ASP A 794 -22.49 -6.90 -33.00
N HIS A 795 -21.24 -6.43 -32.98
CA HIS A 795 -20.55 -5.90 -31.78
C HIS A 795 -20.32 -6.92 -30.66
N GLU A 796 -20.28 -8.22 -30.96
CA GLU A 796 -20.02 -9.26 -29.98
C GLU A 796 -18.92 -10.21 -30.46
N VAL A 797 -18.12 -10.72 -29.52
CA VAL A 797 -17.25 -11.90 -29.74
C VAL A 797 -17.71 -13.02 -28.82
N GLU A 798 -17.68 -14.24 -29.37
CA GLU A 798 -18.11 -15.47 -28.71
C GLU A 798 -16.91 -16.40 -28.55
N PHE A 799 -16.72 -16.96 -27.35
CA PHE A 799 -15.62 -17.87 -27.01
C PHE A 799 -15.98 -18.76 -25.81
N SER A 800 -15.24 -19.84 -25.58
CA SER A 800 -15.34 -20.67 -24.38
C SER A 800 -14.51 -20.08 -23.24
N LEU A 801 -15.05 -20.16 -22.02
CA LEU A 801 -14.39 -19.64 -20.82
C LEU A 801 -14.47 -20.65 -19.68
N ASP A 802 -13.35 -21.28 -19.35
CA ASP A 802 -13.27 -22.30 -18.29
C ASP A 802 -13.71 -21.79 -16.91
N ALA A 803 -13.97 -22.74 -15.99
CA ALA A 803 -14.05 -22.45 -14.56
C ALA A 803 -12.79 -21.70 -14.08
N TYR A 804 -13.00 -20.56 -13.44
CA TYR A 804 -11.94 -19.63 -13.06
C TYR A 804 -10.94 -19.32 -14.20
N GLY A 805 -11.44 -19.32 -15.44
CA GLY A 805 -10.70 -19.11 -16.67
C GLY A 805 -10.38 -17.65 -16.94
N VAL A 806 -9.40 -17.43 -17.80
CA VAL A 806 -8.89 -16.09 -18.15
C VAL A 806 -8.60 -16.05 -19.66
N VAL A 807 -9.17 -15.06 -20.35
CA VAL A 807 -8.97 -14.83 -21.78
C VAL A 807 -8.56 -13.38 -22.03
N GLY A 808 -7.52 -13.18 -22.82
CA GLY A 808 -7.04 -11.86 -23.27
C GLY A 808 -7.13 -11.75 -24.78
N LEU A 809 -7.96 -10.82 -25.26
CA LEU A 809 -8.20 -10.55 -26.68
C LEU A 809 -7.52 -9.26 -27.10
N VAL A 810 -6.75 -9.27 -28.20
CA VAL A 810 -6.08 -8.09 -28.75
C VAL A 810 -6.63 -7.81 -30.14
N GLN A 811 -7.08 -6.58 -30.39
CA GLN A 811 -7.56 -6.18 -31.71
C GLN A 811 -6.42 -6.28 -32.76
N ALA A 812 -6.67 -7.05 -33.81
CA ALA A 812 -5.69 -7.41 -34.84
C ALA A 812 -5.86 -6.64 -36.16
N ASP A 813 -6.95 -5.89 -36.32
CA ASP A 813 -7.24 -5.08 -37.52
C ASP A 813 -7.95 -3.76 -37.19
N GLY A 814 -8.03 -2.86 -38.19
CA GLY A 814 -8.92 -1.71 -38.15
C GLY A 814 -8.68 -0.67 -37.04
N TYR A 815 -7.48 -0.58 -36.46
CA TYR A 815 -7.19 0.45 -35.45
C TYR A 815 -7.05 1.84 -36.12
N GLN A 816 -7.82 2.80 -35.62
CA GLN A 816 -7.67 4.23 -35.90
C GLN A 816 -7.77 4.95 -34.55
N PRO A 817 -6.89 5.93 -34.27
CA PRO A 817 -7.01 6.69 -33.04
C PRO A 817 -8.38 7.35 -32.97
N GLU A 818 -9.03 7.27 -31.82
CA GLU A 818 -10.26 8.02 -31.55
C GLU A 818 -9.96 9.50 -31.82
N PRO A 819 -10.80 10.23 -32.59
CA PRO A 819 -10.60 11.65 -32.76
C PRO A 819 -10.64 12.31 -31.39
N THR A 820 -9.51 12.88 -30.98
CA THR A 820 -9.38 13.79 -29.83
C THR A 820 -10.12 15.09 -30.13
N GLY A 821 -11.43 14.99 -30.35
CA GLY A 821 -12.29 16.15 -30.43
C GLY A 821 -12.24 16.87 -29.09
N ASP A 822 -12.20 18.20 -29.12
CA ASP A 822 -12.54 19.03 -27.97
C ASP A 822 -13.96 18.65 -27.53
N ILE A 823 -14.07 17.62 -26.68
CA ILE A 823 -15.26 17.39 -25.89
C ILE A 823 -15.37 18.67 -25.05
N PRO A 824 -16.48 19.42 -25.14
CA PRO A 824 -16.65 20.59 -24.30
C PRO A 824 -16.32 20.17 -22.88
N ALA A 825 -15.58 20.99 -22.14
CA ALA A 825 -15.51 20.86 -20.70
C ALA A 825 -16.96 20.91 -20.19
N GLU A 826 -17.63 19.76 -20.12
CA GLU A 826 -18.86 19.62 -19.38
C GLU A 826 -18.49 20.12 -17.99
N GLU A 827 -19.27 21.10 -17.52
CA GLU A 827 -19.09 21.68 -16.21
C GLU A 827 -18.81 20.55 -15.23
N PRO A 828 -17.80 20.69 -14.35
CA PRO A 828 -17.52 19.65 -13.37
C PRO A 828 -18.86 19.34 -12.73
N ILE A 829 -19.37 18.11 -12.93
CA ILE A 829 -20.50 17.61 -12.17
C ILE A 829 -20.13 17.99 -10.75
N GLU A 830 -20.89 18.92 -10.15
CA GLU A 830 -20.63 19.38 -8.79
C GLU A 830 -20.65 18.10 -7.98
N ARG A 831 -19.47 17.56 -7.69
CA ARG A 831 -19.33 16.49 -6.73
C ARG A 831 -20.02 17.05 -5.50
N PRO A 832 -20.96 16.35 -4.87
CA PRO A 832 -21.38 16.73 -3.54
C PRO A 832 -20.10 16.99 -2.76
N ARG A 833 -19.97 18.16 -2.14
CA ARG A 833 -18.89 18.39 -1.19
C ARG A 833 -19.13 17.38 -0.09
N PHE A 834 -18.54 16.21 -0.23
CA PHE A 834 -18.37 15.28 0.86
C PHE A 834 -17.38 15.96 1.78
N GLU A 835 -17.90 16.65 2.79
CA GLU A 835 -17.15 16.89 4.01
C GLU A 835 -16.65 15.52 4.49
N ASN A 836 -15.34 15.45 4.70
CA ASN A 836 -14.49 14.27 4.85
C ASN A 836 -14.75 13.41 6.09
N ASP A 837 -16.00 13.13 6.48
CA ASP A 837 -16.28 12.46 7.77
C ASP A 837 -16.82 11.02 7.66
N PHE A 838 -16.86 10.43 6.46
CA PHE A 838 -17.38 9.05 6.29
C PHE A 838 -16.34 7.92 6.30
N PHE A 839 -15.03 8.22 6.40
CA PHE A 839 -13.99 7.20 6.64
C PHE A 839 -13.11 7.46 7.89
N TYR A 840 -13.31 8.57 8.60
CA TYR A 840 -12.55 8.90 9.81
C TYR A 840 -13.45 9.07 11.03
N ASN A 841 -13.95 7.96 11.60
CA ASN A 841 -14.21 7.94 13.04
C ASN A 841 -14.10 6.53 13.64
N THR A 842 -12.97 5.87 13.37
CA THR A 842 -12.38 4.93 14.31
C THR A 842 -11.40 5.70 15.19
N LYS A 843 -11.91 6.35 16.25
CA LYS A 843 -11.04 6.76 17.35
C LYS A 843 -10.60 5.52 18.11
N TYR A 844 -9.51 4.91 17.66
CA TYR A 844 -8.51 4.42 18.61
C TYR A 844 -7.72 5.63 19.11
N ARG A 845 -7.75 5.82 20.42
CA ARG A 845 -6.76 6.60 21.18
C ARG A 845 -6.25 5.64 22.26
N PRO A 846 -4.98 5.81 22.65
CA PRO A 846 -3.92 4.78 22.70
C PRO A 846 -4.16 3.65 23.68
#